data_AF-A0A7V3NCD3-F1
#
_entry.id   AF-A0A7V3NCD3-F1
#
_cell.length_a   1.000
_cell.length_b   1.000
_cell.length_c   1.000
_cell.angle_alpha   90.00
_cell.angle_beta   90.00
_cell.angle_gamma   90.00
#
_symmetry.space_group_name_H-M   'P 1'
#
loop_
_entity.id
_entity.type
_entity.pdbx_description
1 polymer ?
#
loop_
_entity_poly.entity_id
_entity_poly.type
_entity_poly.pdbx_seq_one_letter_code
_entity_poly.pdbx_strand_id
1 'polypeptide(L)'
;MAELLTLPNPSAVTGRPLTLLEALSTARDVGRQAEVVHAYWRAVEALGAYRAAADAAARLGLAVRPEDGPMLRAAQTAAQASVQVAAARALVAQHELGDAALLGLASGPPLPVDSPHVGGYRTGFDEVYAMRGVAPRARMLHRMLPLRRQTIEARAAAVQAAEDALQAVAEAYAAGRVDLAAVRAAVDQWAGQRQAFMAAVCQYNHDIADYALAVTGPVVASQSLVSMLILPAARIGSGSPQPSSPGGPAHPVPGGASSEPNPSGVIPATALEPAGDLLPFQPDGSGFPPGAKQIPAWGIPVEKPKPAAQSPGVLPPSREEPTLAPPLGKQAHEGASLHAPGASSGPADGASSAAPDVEPKAPRSSEAVFPPAPMERVVRRFAAEPVDPSTAMAMFAGLADASPAIRATQLSRALYTPVGEPGDEARRAELGELLRSYLAADRRGLICAYWVAACRAAQHQALVRQGELLDSLVPTAVERRRQPAGAREMLQVRAWQLQTQADQVEAKARLLQAEFELTERSGRPLESAWLVPATLPHAGPYQLQLDSQPGELVNTWRVRGLAAGVSADYESVQRLATAVVTADLARAEATAAYLRGSGRVEAVLSAIDSYTRQTLAFLDAVAQYNQAIANYALAVVPPTIAGDQLLRTLVVVR
;
A
#
# COMPACT_ATOMS: atom_id res chain seq x y z
N MET A 1 4.54 14.80 -16.96
CA MET A 1 4.64 13.42 -17.48
C MET A 1 5.74 13.30 -18.53
N ALA A 2 5.64 13.99 -19.68
CA ALA A 2 6.66 13.93 -20.73
C ALA A 2 8.09 14.18 -20.21
N GLU A 3 8.28 15.17 -19.33
CA GLU A 3 9.57 15.45 -18.70
C GLU A 3 10.15 14.25 -17.91
N LEU A 4 9.30 13.51 -17.18
CA LEU A 4 9.73 12.35 -16.38
C LEU A 4 10.16 11.15 -17.24
N LEU A 5 9.78 11.12 -18.52
CA LEU A 5 10.20 10.07 -19.46
C LEU A 5 11.52 10.41 -20.17
N THR A 6 12.11 11.58 -19.88
CA THR A 6 13.41 11.97 -20.42
C THR A 6 14.55 11.61 -19.48
N LEU A 7 15.66 11.16 -20.03
CA LEU A 7 16.87 10.92 -19.25
C LEU A 7 17.50 12.25 -18.79
N PRO A 8 18.06 12.33 -17.57
CA PRO A 8 18.83 13.49 -17.14
C PRO A 8 20.14 13.61 -17.92
N ASN A 9 20.69 14.82 -18.05
CA ASN A 9 21.97 15.08 -18.69
C ASN A 9 22.98 15.69 -17.69
N PRO A 10 24.13 15.05 -17.42
CA PRO A 10 24.59 13.73 -17.92
C PRO A 10 23.79 12.55 -17.33
N SER A 11 23.73 11.43 -18.05
CA SER A 11 23.00 10.21 -17.62
C SER A 11 23.94 9.04 -17.35
N ALA A 12 23.70 8.33 -16.25
CA ALA A 12 24.34 7.03 -15.99
C ALA A 12 23.59 5.87 -16.69
N VAL A 13 22.34 6.10 -17.07
CA VAL A 13 21.49 5.13 -17.75
C VAL A 13 21.56 5.40 -19.25
N THR A 14 21.83 4.37 -20.04
CA THR A 14 21.90 4.45 -21.51
C THR A 14 21.20 3.23 -22.11
N GLY A 15 20.96 3.25 -23.42
CA GLY A 15 20.37 2.11 -24.11
C GLY A 15 19.76 2.46 -25.44
N ARG A 16 19.18 1.45 -26.10
CA ARG A 16 18.47 1.63 -27.36
C ARG A 16 16.98 1.88 -27.12
N PRO A 17 16.32 2.76 -27.89
CA PRO A 17 14.87 2.91 -27.79
C PRO A 17 14.18 1.57 -28.11
N LEU A 18 13.20 1.19 -27.30
CA LEU A 18 12.38 -0.01 -27.43
C LEU A 18 10.91 0.39 -27.27
N THR A 19 10.09 0.11 -28.29
CA THR A 19 8.64 0.30 -28.17
C THR A 19 7.99 -0.93 -27.52
N LEU A 20 6.81 -0.79 -26.94
CA LEU A 20 6.04 -1.88 -26.35
C LEU A 20 5.64 -2.90 -27.43
N LEU A 21 5.32 -2.43 -28.64
CA LEU A 21 5.05 -3.29 -29.78
C LEU A 21 6.26 -4.15 -30.14
N GLU A 22 7.44 -3.54 -30.17
CA GLU A 22 8.68 -4.28 -30.42
C GLU A 22 8.99 -5.27 -29.29
N ALA A 23 8.81 -4.85 -28.03
CA ALA A 23 9.01 -5.72 -26.87
C ALA A 23 8.09 -6.96 -26.90
N LEU A 24 6.86 -6.81 -27.38
CA LEU A 24 5.87 -7.88 -27.50
C LEU A 24 6.03 -8.75 -28.76
N SER A 25 6.96 -8.43 -29.66
CA SER A 25 7.12 -9.16 -30.92
C SER A 25 7.53 -10.64 -30.74
N THR A 26 8.18 -10.97 -29.61
CA THR A 26 8.64 -12.32 -29.28
C THR A 26 7.67 -13.07 -28.37
N ALA A 27 6.69 -12.39 -27.76
CA ALA A 27 5.74 -12.96 -26.81
C ALA A 27 4.57 -13.64 -27.54
N ARG A 28 4.53 -14.98 -27.53
CA ARG A 28 3.56 -15.79 -28.30
C ARG A 28 2.32 -16.20 -27.52
N ASP A 29 2.37 -16.15 -26.19
CA ASP A 29 1.26 -16.52 -25.31
C ASP A 29 0.95 -15.40 -24.32
N VAL A 30 -0.27 -15.43 -23.77
CA VAL A 30 -0.81 -14.43 -22.83
C VAL A 30 0.06 -14.28 -21.58
N GLY A 31 0.64 -15.37 -21.07
CA GLY A 31 1.50 -15.32 -19.89
C GLY A 31 2.78 -14.53 -20.16
N ARG A 32 3.43 -14.80 -21.29
CA ARG A 32 4.63 -14.06 -21.70
C ARG A 32 4.31 -12.61 -22.08
N GLN A 33 3.16 -12.37 -22.72
CA GLN A 33 2.69 -11.01 -23.00
C GLN A 33 2.50 -10.21 -21.72
N ALA A 34 1.87 -10.79 -20.70
CA ALA A 34 1.73 -10.16 -19.38
C ALA A 34 3.10 -9.81 -18.78
N GLU A 35 4.01 -10.77 -18.74
CA GLU A 35 5.36 -10.58 -18.19
C GLU A 35 6.12 -9.44 -18.88
N VAL A 36 6.07 -9.38 -20.22
CA VAL A 36 6.68 -8.30 -21.01
C VAL A 36 6.05 -6.95 -20.70
N VAL A 37 4.72 -6.85 -20.70
CA VAL A 37 4.02 -5.59 -20.41
C VAL A 37 4.34 -5.11 -18.98
N HIS A 38 4.38 -6.02 -18.01
CA HIS A 38 4.74 -5.67 -16.64
C HIS A 38 6.21 -5.26 -16.51
N ALA A 39 7.15 -5.94 -17.18
CA ALA A 39 8.54 -5.53 -17.19
C ALA A 39 8.72 -4.15 -17.86
N TYR A 40 7.97 -3.88 -18.93
CA TYR A 40 8.03 -2.62 -19.67
C TYR A 40 7.62 -1.44 -18.79
N TRP A 41 6.45 -1.51 -18.14
CA TRP A 41 6.00 -0.41 -17.28
C TRP A 41 6.80 -0.28 -15.98
N ARG A 42 7.37 -1.37 -15.43
CA ARG A 42 8.33 -1.29 -14.32
C ARG A 42 9.61 -0.53 -14.72
N ALA A 43 10.11 -0.74 -15.94
CA ALA A 43 11.24 0.02 -16.46
C ALA A 43 10.90 1.50 -16.65
N VAL A 44 9.69 1.83 -17.15
CA VAL A 44 9.21 3.22 -17.24
C VAL A 44 9.14 3.88 -15.86
N GLU A 45 8.60 3.18 -14.85
CA GLU A 45 8.54 3.69 -13.47
C GLU A 45 9.93 3.99 -12.91
N ALA A 46 10.86 3.04 -13.04
CA ALA A 46 12.22 3.18 -12.53
C ALA A 46 12.98 4.34 -13.19
N LEU A 47 12.79 4.54 -14.50
CA LEU A 47 13.36 5.69 -15.24
C LEU A 47 12.76 7.02 -14.76
N GLY A 48 11.44 7.08 -14.56
CA GLY A 48 10.79 8.27 -14.01
C GLY A 48 11.27 8.60 -12.59
N ALA A 49 11.49 7.57 -11.75
CA ALA A 49 12.05 7.76 -10.42
C ALA A 49 13.50 8.26 -10.46
N TYR A 50 14.31 7.74 -11.38
CA TYR A 50 15.67 8.24 -11.64
C TYR A 50 15.68 9.70 -12.07
N ARG A 51 14.80 10.08 -13.01
CA ARG A 51 14.67 11.48 -13.44
C ARG A 51 14.25 12.40 -12.30
N ALA A 52 13.24 12.01 -11.50
CA ALA A 52 12.79 12.79 -10.35
C ALA A 52 13.91 13.01 -9.31
N ALA A 53 14.71 11.97 -9.03
CA ALA A 53 15.85 12.08 -8.13
C ALA A 53 16.93 13.02 -8.67
N ALA A 54 17.23 12.94 -9.98
CA ALA A 54 18.21 13.81 -10.62
C ALA A 54 17.78 15.29 -10.59
N ASP A 55 16.51 15.57 -10.88
CA ASP A 55 15.97 16.94 -10.80
C ASP A 55 16.01 17.48 -9.36
N ALA A 56 15.73 16.63 -8.36
CA ALA A 56 15.82 17.01 -6.95
C ALA A 56 17.26 17.38 -6.55
N ALA A 57 18.25 16.59 -6.97
CA ALA A 57 19.65 16.89 -6.76
C ALA A 57 20.08 18.21 -7.44
N ALA A 58 19.58 18.47 -8.65
CA ALA A 58 19.84 19.73 -9.37
C ALA A 58 19.23 20.94 -8.65
N ARG A 59 18.04 20.82 -8.07
CA ARG A 59 17.38 21.89 -7.29
C ARG A 59 18.13 22.26 -6.00
N LEU A 60 18.97 21.36 -5.47
CA LEU A 60 19.87 21.65 -4.34
C LEU A 60 21.20 22.32 -4.77
N GLY A 61 21.40 22.55 -6.07
CA GLY A 61 22.55 23.27 -6.62
C GLY A 61 22.43 24.80 -6.64
N LEU A 62 21.40 25.36 -5.99
CA LEU A 62 21.12 26.81 -5.96
C LEU A 62 22.18 27.60 -5.18
N ALA A 63 22.22 28.92 -5.37
CA ALA A 63 23.08 29.81 -4.59
C ALA A 63 22.65 29.80 -3.12
N VAL A 64 23.54 29.33 -2.25
CA VAL A 64 23.28 29.13 -0.82
C VAL A 64 24.06 30.15 0.00
N ARG A 65 23.51 30.52 1.16
CA ARG A 65 24.23 31.35 2.12
C ARG A 65 25.49 30.65 2.63
N PRO A 66 26.60 31.38 2.87
CA PRO A 66 27.86 30.78 3.28
C PRO A 66 27.77 29.97 4.59
N GLU A 67 26.91 30.38 5.53
CA GLU A 67 26.68 29.70 6.81
C GLU A 67 26.04 28.31 6.68
N ASP A 68 25.29 28.07 5.60
CA ASP A 68 24.57 26.80 5.39
C ASP A 68 25.44 25.74 4.69
N GLY A 69 26.70 26.05 4.38
CA GLY A 69 27.61 25.20 3.59
C GLY A 69 27.71 23.73 4.06
N PRO A 70 27.89 23.43 5.36
CA PRO A 70 27.93 22.04 5.84
C PRO A 70 26.61 21.29 5.63
N MET A 71 25.48 21.93 5.92
CA MET A 71 24.16 21.31 5.77
C MET A 71 23.82 21.09 4.29
N LEU A 72 24.20 22.03 3.43
CA LEU A 72 24.07 21.88 1.98
C LEU A 72 24.87 20.69 1.46
N ARG A 73 26.15 20.56 1.85
CA ARG A 73 26.99 19.43 1.41
C ARG A 73 26.39 18.09 1.85
N ALA A 74 25.85 18.02 3.06
CA ALA A 74 25.14 16.83 3.53
C ALA A 74 23.90 16.54 2.68
N ALA A 75 23.08 17.55 2.39
CA ALA A 75 21.89 17.42 1.55
C ALA A 75 22.23 17.00 0.10
N GLN A 76 23.25 17.61 -0.50
CA GLN A 76 23.74 17.27 -1.83
C GLN A 76 24.28 15.84 -1.88
N THR A 77 25.02 15.41 -0.86
CA THR A 77 25.53 14.03 -0.77
C THR A 77 24.38 13.03 -0.68
N ALA A 78 23.36 13.32 0.15
CA ALA A 78 22.18 12.47 0.27
C ALA A 78 21.35 12.41 -1.03
N ALA A 79 21.20 13.54 -1.72
CA ALA A 79 20.52 13.60 -3.01
C ALA A 79 21.28 12.83 -4.09
N GLN A 80 22.61 12.96 -4.15
CA GLN A 80 23.44 12.19 -5.08
C GLN A 80 23.37 10.68 -4.79
N ALA A 81 23.41 10.27 -3.51
CA ALA A 81 23.19 8.87 -3.16
C ALA A 81 21.82 8.36 -3.64
N SER A 82 20.78 9.19 -3.53
CA SER A 82 19.43 8.86 -4.02
C SER A 82 19.39 8.72 -5.54
N VAL A 83 20.12 9.57 -6.28
CA VAL A 83 20.30 9.45 -7.74
C VAL A 83 20.98 8.13 -8.10
N GLN A 84 22.03 7.74 -7.39
CA GLN A 84 22.74 6.47 -7.66
C GLN A 84 21.86 5.25 -7.36
N VAL A 85 21.10 5.27 -6.26
CA VAL A 85 20.14 4.19 -5.94
C VAL A 85 19.06 4.09 -7.02
N ALA A 86 18.52 5.22 -7.49
CA ALA A 86 17.51 5.22 -8.54
C ALA A 86 18.08 4.78 -9.90
N ALA A 87 19.32 5.15 -10.22
CA ALA A 87 20.01 4.69 -11.43
C ALA A 87 20.21 3.16 -11.39
N ALA A 88 20.64 2.60 -10.26
CA ALA A 88 20.81 1.16 -10.11
C ALA A 88 19.47 0.41 -10.30
N ARG A 89 18.36 0.94 -9.77
CA ARG A 89 17.02 0.37 -9.99
C ARG A 89 16.60 0.43 -11.46
N ALA A 90 16.88 1.55 -12.14
CA ALA A 90 16.60 1.67 -13.57
C ALA A 90 17.39 0.63 -14.39
N LEU A 91 18.68 0.44 -14.10
CA LEU A 91 19.51 -0.57 -14.77
C LEU A 91 18.98 -2.00 -14.54
N VAL A 92 18.58 -2.33 -13.31
CA VAL A 92 17.95 -3.63 -13.01
C VAL A 92 16.67 -3.81 -13.82
N ALA A 93 15.80 -2.79 -13.87
CA ALA A 93 14.56 -2.86 -14.62
C ALA A 93 14.79 -2.97 -16.15
N GLN A 94 15.86 -2.36 -16.70
CA GLN A 94 16.25 -2.55 -18.09
C GLN A 94 16.67 -3.99 -18.38
N HIS A 95 17.41 -4.63 -17.47
CA HIS A 95 17.78 -6.04 -17.60
C HIS A 95 16.55 -6.95 -17.52
N GLU A 96 15.68 -6.74 -16.54
CA GLU A 96 14.43 -7.50 -16.44
C GLU A 96 13.55 -7.35 -17.68
N LEU A 97 13.49 -6.16 -18.28
CA LEU A 97 12.80 -5.95 -19.56
C LEU A 97 13.49 -6.67 -20.72
N GLY A 98 14.83 -6.62 -20.78
CA GLY A 98 15.60 -7.36 -21.79
C GLY A 98 15.34 -8.87 -21.72
N ASP A 99 15.34 -9.41 -20.51
CA ASP A 99 15.06 -10.82 -20.24
C ASP A 99 13.62 -11.18 -20.59
N ALA A 100 12.64 -10.36 -20.18
CA ALA A 100 11.23 -10.56 -20.51
C ALA A 100 10.96 -10.48 -22.03
N ALA A 101 11.60 -9.54 -22.74
CA ALA A 101 11.45 -9.39 -24.19
C ALA A 101 12.33 -10.35 -25.02
N LEU A 102 13.13 -11.20 -24.35
CA LEU A 102 14.10 -12.13 -25.00
C LEU A 102 15.07 -11.40 -25.94
N LEU A 103 15.51 -10.20 -25.55
CA LEU A 103 16.44 -9.41 -26.34
C LEU A 103 17.86 -9.97 -26.18
N GLY A 104 18.55 -10.21 -27.30
CA GLY A 104 19.94 -10.66 -27.27
C GLY A 104 20.86 -9.58 -26.68
N LEU A 105 21.87 -10.00 -25.91
CA LEU A 105 22.85 -9.12 -25.24
C LEU A 105 23.58 -8.15 -26.19
N ALA A 106 23.71 -8.52 -27.47
CA ALA A 106 24.34 -7.69 -28.50
C ALA A 106 23.52 -6.44 -28.88
N SER A 107 22.23 -6.38 -28.52
CA SER A 107 21.33 -5.27 -28.88
C SER A 107 21.52 -4.05 -27.98
N GLY A 108 22.32 -4.14 -26.91
CA GLY A 108 22.39 -3.12 -25.88
C GLY A 108 21.13 -3.09 -24.98
N PRO A 109 21.21 -2.42 -23.81
CA PRO A 109 20.11 -2.39 -22.85
C PRO A 109 18.88 -1.65 -23.43
N PRO A 110 17.65 -2.15 -23.21
CA PRO A 110 16.45 -1.51 -23.73
C PRO A 110 16.07 -0.24 -22.95
N LEU A 111 15.58 0.77 -23.66
CA LEU A 111 14.97 1.98 -23.09
C LEU A 111 13.51 2.09 -23.58
N PRO A 112 12.51 1.93 -22.72
CA PRO A 112 11.12 2.12 -23.11
C PRO A 112 10.88 3.57 -23.55
N VAL A 113 10.17 3.76 -24.67
CA VAL A 113 9.91 5.09 -25.25
C VAL A 113 8.45 5.48 -25.35
N ASP A 114 7.52 4.56 -25.07
CA ASP A 114 6.10 4.84 -25.18
C ASP A 114 5.58 5.61 -23.97
N SER A 115 4.61 6.49 -24.23
CA SER A 115 3.91 7.21 -23.17
C SER A 115 2.80 6.33 -22.58
N PRO A 116 2.77 6.10 -21.25
CA PRO A 116 1.68 5.35 -20.62
C PRO A 116 0.32 6.02 -20.84
N HIS A 117 -0.76 5.22 -20.77
CA HIS A 117 -2.11 5.75 -20.83
C HIS A 117 -2.46 6.56 -19.59
N VAL A 118 -2.74 7.83 -19.88
CA VAL A 118 -3.43 8.83 -19.07
C VAL A 118 -4.84 8.43 -18.65
N GLY A 119 -5.70 8.51 -19.66
CA GLY A 119 -7.10 8.94 -19.59
C GLY A 119 -8.07 7.92 -19.01
N GLY A 120 -9.37 8.25 -19.03
CA GLY A 120 -10.39 7.27 -18.64
C GLY A 120 -10.34 6.05 -19.56
N TYR A 121 -10.17 4.87 -18.99
CA TYR A 121 -10.21 3.60 -19.72
C TYR A 121 -11.62 3.02 -19.70
N ARG A 122 -12.19 2.79 -20.89
CA ARG A 122 -13.50 2.15 -21.04
C ARG A 122 -13.29 0.63 -21.04
N THR A 123 -13.87 -0.04 -20.05
CA THR A 123 -13.74 -1.49 -19.90
C THR A 123 -14.70 -2.25 -20.80
N GLY A 124 -15.86 -1.67 -21.14
CA GLY A 124 -16.92 -2.36 -21.87
C GLY A 124 -17.44 -3.61 -21.13
N PHE A 125 -17.34 -3.61 -19.81
CA PHE A 125 -17.50 -4.79 -18.97
C PHE A 125 -18.87 -5.46 -19.15
N ASP A 126 -19.95 -4.67 -19.18
CA ASP A 126 -21.30 -5.17 -19.36
C ASP A 126 -21.49 -5.77 -20.76
N GLU A 127 -20.91 -5.16 -21.81
CA GLU A 127 -21.01 -5.70 -23.18
C GLU A 127 -20.19 -7.00 -23.35
N VAL A 128 -18.98 -7.05 -22.78
CA VAL A 128 -18.07 -8.20 -22.87
C VAL A 128 -18.64 -9.41 -22.14
N TYR A 129 -19.26 -9.20 -20.99
CA TYR A 129 -19.74 -10.29 -20.13
C TYR A 129 -21.27 -10.50 -20.16
N ALA A 130 -22.01 -9.80 -21.03
CA ALA A 130 -23.45 -10.00 -21.20
C ALA A 130 -23.85 -11.47 -21.45
N MET A 131 -23.01 -12.23 -22.16
CA MET A 131 -23.25 -13.63 -22.56
C MET A 131 -22.15 -14.60 -22.09
N ARG A 132 -21.25 -14.15 -21.21
CA ARG A 132 -20.07 -14.92 -20.76
C ARG A 132 -19.99 -14.94 -19.24
N GLY A 133 -19.39 -16.00 -18.68
CA GLY A 133 -19.01 -16.03 -17.28
C GLY A 133 -17.96 -14.94 -17.00
N VAL A 134 -18.21 -14.11 -15.98
CA VAL A 134 -17.29 -13.05 -15.57
C VAL A 134 -16.06 -13.63 -14.90
N ALA A 135 -14.87 -13.31 -15.41
CA ALA A 135 -13.63 -13.64 -14.72
C ALA A 135 -13.51 -12.81 -13.42
N PRO A 136 -13.25 -13.44 -12.25
CA PRO A 136 -13.14 -12.74 -10.96
C PRO A 136 -12.24 -11.50 -11.01
N ARG A 137 -11.03 -11.64 -11.56
CA ARG A 137 -10.05 -10.55 -11.70
C ARG A 137 -10.57 -9.40 -12.58
N ALA A 138 -11.30 -9.69 -13.67
CA ALA A 138 -11.86 -8.65 -14.52
C ALA A 138 -12.90 -7.80 -13.80
N ARG A 139 -13.70 -8.40 -12.91
CA ARG A 139 -14.66 -7.67 -12.06
C ARG A 139 -13.95 -6.76 -11.07
N MET A 140 -12.90 -7.24 -10.42
CA MET A 140 -12.07 -6.44 -9.53
C MET A 140 -11.50 -5.22 -10.25
N LEU A 141 -10.85 -5.45 -11.39
CA LEU A 141 -10.21 -4.40 -12.18
C LEU A 141 -11.22 -3.40 -12.74
N HIS A 142 -12.41 -3.85 -13.16
CA HIS A 142 -13.49 -2.95 -13.59
C HIS A 142 -13.86 -1.92 -12.51
N ARG A 143 -13.96 -2.34 -11.24
CA ARG A 143 -14.23 -1.42 -10.11
C ARG A 143 -13.01 -0.59 -9.70
N MET A 144 -11.79 -1.11 -9.87
CA MET A 144 -10.57 -0.42 -9.45
C MET A 144 -10.08 0.65 -10.44
N LEU A 145 -10.22 0.43 -11.74
CA LEU A 145 -9.66 1.33 -12.76
C LEU A 145 -10.13 2.79 -12.63
N PRO A 146 -11.40 3.11 -12.31
CA PRO A 146 -11.82 4.48 -12.01
C PRO A 146 -11.09 5.11 -10.82
N LEU A 147 -10.90 4.35 -9.73
CA LEU A 147 -10.15 4.81 -8.56
C LEU A 147 -8.68 5.06 -8.88
N ARG A 148 -8.05 4.18 -9.68
CA ARG A 148 -6.66 4.37 -10.15
C ARG A 148 -6.51 5.65 -10.97
N ARG A 149 -7.47 5.92 -11.87
CA ARG A 149 -7.50 7.17 -12.63
C ARG A 149 -7.64 8.39 -11.72
N GLN A 150 -8.52 8.32 -10.72
CA GLN A 150 -8.66 9.38 -9.72
C GLN A 150 -7.35 9.57 -8.92
N THR A 151 -6.62 8.50 -8.59
CA THR A 151 -5.29 8.61 -7.96
C THR A 151 -4.32 9.38 -8.84
N ILE A 152 -4.26 9.11 -10.16
CA ILE A 152 -3.39 9.85 -11.09
C ILE A 152 -3.73 11.34 -11.09
N GLU A 153 -5.02 11.69 -11.15
CA GLU A 153 -5.48 13.09 -11.14
C GLU A 153 -5.13 13.79 -9.83
N ALA A 154 -5.37 13.15 -8.69
CA ALA A 154 -5.02 13.68 -7.37
C ALA A 154 -3.49 13.85 -7.21
N ARG A 155 -2.69 12.88 -7.67
CA ARG A 155 -1.22 12.96 -7.66
C ARG A 155 -0.70 14.08 -8.56
N ALA A 156 -1.29 14.27 -9.74
CA ALA A 156 -0.91 15.39 -10.61
C ALA A 156 -1.13 16.74 -9.92
N ALA A 157 -2.27 16.91 -9.24
CA ALA A 157 -2.55 18.11 -8.45
C ALA A 157 -1.56 18.27 -7.27
N ALA A 158 -1.21 17.18 -6.59
CA ALA A 158 -0.23 17.19 -5.51
C ALA A 158 1.18 17.58 -5.99
N VAL A 159 1.61 17.12 -7.17
CA VAL A 159 2.89 17.52 -7.78
C VAL A 159 2.93 19.04 -8.03
N GLN A 160 1.87 19.59 -8.63
CA GLN A 160 1.79 21.03 -8.91
C GLN A 160 1.82 21.85 -7.61
N ALA A 161 1.03 21.46 -6.60
CA ALA A 161 1.02 22.17 -5.33
C ALA A 161 2.35 22.06 -4.56
N ALA A 162 3.04 20.92 -4.65
CA ALA A 162 4.37 20.76 -4.07
C ALA A 162 5.42 21.64 -4.79
N GLU A 163 5.30 21.83 -6.11
CA GLU A 163 6.15 22.74 -6.88
C GLU A 163 5.92 24.21 -6.49
N ASP A 164 4.65 24.64 -6.37
CA ASP A 164 4.30 25.99 -5.90
C ASP A 164 4.84 26.24 -4.49
N ALA A 165 4.69 25.27 -3.58
CA ALA A 165 5.21 25.35 -2.22
C ALA A 165 6.76 25.41 -2.21
N LEU A 166 7.43 24.62 -3.04
CA LEU A 166 8.89 24.66 -3.19
C LEU A 166 9.36 26.03 -3.68
N GLN A 167 8.71 26.60 -4.69
CA GLN A 167 9.04 27.93 -5.21
C GLN A 167 8.90 29.00 -4.12
N ALA A 168 7.79 28.99 -3.37
CA ALA A 168 7.57 29.93 -2.28
C ALA A 168 8.57 29.76 -1.13
N VAL A 169 8.99 28.54 -0.81
CA VAL A 169 10.03 28.25 0.18
C VAL A 169 11.40 28.71 -0.30
N ALA A 170 11.75 28.50 -1.57
CA ALA A 170 13.01 28.95 -2.16
C ALA A 170 13.13 30.50 -2.15
N GLU A 171 12.06 31.21 -2.49
CA GLU A 171 12.01 32.67 -2.40
C GLU A 171 12.15 33.18 -0.96
N ALA A 172 11.46 32.53 -0.01
CA ALA A 172 11.59 32.85 1.40
C ALA A 172 13.00 32.56 1.93
N TYR A 173 13.64 31.49 1.45
CA TYR A 173 15.02 31.15 1.79
C TYR A 173 15.95 32.24 1.29
N ALA A 174 15.87 32.64 0.02
CA ALA A 174 16.67 33.73 -0.54
C ALA A 174 16.49 35.04 0.23
N ALA A 175 15.28 35.32 0.71
CA ALA A 175 14.95 36.51 1.50
C ALA A 175 15.30 36.43 3.00
N GLY A 176 15.77 35.28 3.51
CA GLY A 176 16.25 35.15 4.90
C GLY A 176 15.19 34.83 5.92
N ARG A 177 14.03 34.37 5.45
CA ARG A 177 12.85 34.14 6.29
C ARG A 177 12.71 32.68 6.72
N VAL A 178 13.38 31.76 6.03
CA VAL A 178 13.44 30.33 6.37
C VAL A 178 14.87 29.81 6.24
N ASP A 179 15.13 28.69 6.88
CA ASP A 179 16.41 27.98 6.82
C ASP A 179 16.48 27.03 5.60
N LEU A 180 17.69 26.51 5.34
CA LEU A 180 17.90 25.55 4.26
C LEU A 180 17.22 24.18 4.56
N ALA A 181 16.88 23.87 5.81
CA ALA A 181 16.16 22.64 6.16
C ALA A 181 14.73 22.65 5.58
N ALA A 182 14.05 23.80 5.59
CA ALA A 182 12.76 23.99 4.94
C ALA A 182 12.85 23.79 3.41
N VAL A 183 13.90 24.32 2.77
CA VAL A 183 14.14 24.12 1.32
C VAL A 183 14.34 22.65 1.02
N ARG A 184 15.18 21.95 1.78
CA ARG A 184 15.40 20.51 1.62
C ARG A 184 14.10 19.73 1.76
N ALA A 185 13.31 20.00 2.79
CA ALA A 185 12.03 19.33 3.00
C ALA A 185 11.06 19.55 1.83
N ALA A 186 11.01 20.76 1.27
CA ALA A 186 10.18 21.05 0.10
C ALA A 186 10.68 20.34 -1.19
N VAL A 187 12.00 20.24 -1.38
CA VAL A 187 12.60 19.47 -2.50
C VAL A 187 12.28 17.98 -2.35
N ASP A 188 12.46 17.42 -1.16
CA ASP A 188 12.17 16.01 -0.86
C ASP A 188 10.67 15.71 -1.10
N GLN A 189 9.77 16.60 -0.66
CA GLN A 189 8.32 16.47 -0.88
C GLN A 189 7.96 16.51 -2.37
N TRP A 190 8.48 17.48 -3.13
CA TRP A 190 8.24 17.60 -4.57
C TRP A 190 8.75 16.38 -5.35
N ALA A 191 9.96 15.93 -5.05
CA ALA A 191 10.54 14.73 -5.66
C ALA A 191 9.71 13.48 -5.34
N GLY A 192 9.29 13.33 -4.08
CA GLY A 192 8.43 12.25 -3.63
C GLY A 192 7.07 12.23 -4.36
N GLN A 193 6.43 13.39 -4.55
CA GLN A 193 5.17 13.46 -5.31
C GLN A 193 5.35 13.10 -6.79
N ARG A 194 6.47 13.48 -7.42
CA ARG A 194 6.75 13.10 -8.83
C ARG A 194 6.97 11.60 -8.98
N GLN A 195 7.65 10.96 -8.01
CA GLN A 195 7.81 9.51 -7.96
C GLN A 195 6.46 8.80 -7.75
N ALA A 196 5.66 9.25 -6.77
CA ALA A 196 4.35 8.69 -6.49
C ALA A 196 3.37 8.84 -7.67
N PHE A 197 3.43 9.98 -8.39
CA PHE A 197 2.69 10.17 -9.63
C PHE A 197 3.08 9.15 -10.70
N MET A 198 4.37 8.92 -10.93
CA MET A 198 4.83 7.94 -11.92
C MET A 198 4.42 6.51 -11.56
N ALA A 199 4.55 6.14 -10.28
CA ALA A 199 4.10 4.84 -9.79
C ALA A 199 2.59 4.64 -9.99
N ALA A 200 1.76 5.66 -9.71
CA ALA A 200 0.32 5.60 -9.94
C ALA A 200 -0.03 5.42 -11.44
N VAL A 201 0.68 6.11 -12.33
CA VAL A 201 0.51 5.96 -13.78
C VAL A 201 0.89 4.56 -14.24
N CYS A 202 2.03 4.01 -13.81
CA CYS A 202 2.47 2.68 -14.21
C CYS A 202 1.56 1.59 -13.64
N GLN A 203 1.11 1.71 -12.38
CA GLN A 203 0.14 0.81 -11.78
C GLN A 203 -1.19 0.79 -12.54
N TYR A 204 -1.67 1.96 -12.99
CA TYR A 204 -2.88 2.02 -13.81
C TYR A 204 -2.72 1.25 -15.13
N ASN A 205 -1.55 1.36 -15.76
CA ASN A 205 -1.26 0.66 -17.02
C ASN A 205 -1.05 -0.85 -16.82
N HIS A 206 -0.53 -1.28 -15.66
CA HIS A 206 -0.57 -2.69 -15.24
C HIS A 206 -2.01 -3.20 -15.09
N ASP A 207 -2.87 -2.45 -14.40
CA ASP A 207 -4.27 -2.84 -14.17
C ASP A 207 -5.06 -2.90 -15.50
N ILE A 208 -4.76 -2.01 -16.45
CA ILE A 208 -5.35 -2.06 -17.81
C ILE A 208 -4.86 -3.30 -18.56
N ALA A 209 -3.56 -3.62 -18.50
CA ALA A 209 -3.00 -4.80 -19.14
C ALA A 209 -3.64 -6.09 -18.61
N ASP A 210 -3.74 -6.22 -17.30
CA ASP A 210 -4.40 -7.36 -16.66
C ASP A 210 -5.87 -7.47 -17.08
N TYR A 211 -6.57 -6.35 -17.22
CA TYR A 211 -7.95 -6.34 -17.66
C TYR A 211 -8.07 -6.78 -19.12
N ALA A 212 -7.26 -6.20 -20.01
CA ALA A 212 -7.27 -6.52 -21.43
C ALA A 212 -6.98 -8.01 -21.68
N LEU A 213 -5.97 -8.55 -21.00
CA LEU A 213 -5.59 -9.97 -21.10
C LEU A 213 -6.65 -10.91 -20.50
N ALA A 214 -7.37 -10.49 -19.45
CA ALA A 214 -8.47 -11.26 -18.88
C ALA A 214 -9.70 -11.35 -19.81
N VAL A 215 -9.89 -10.36 -20.69
CA VAL A 215 -11.06 -10.26 -21.59
C VAL A 215 -10.83 -10.93 -22.95
N THR A 216 -9.62 -10.84 -23.49
CA THR A 216 -9.32 -11.16 -24.90
C THR A 216 -9.07 -12.65 -25.20
N GLY A 217 -9.03 -13.51 -24.19
CA GLY A 217 -8.84 -14.96 -24.36
C GLY A 217 -7.38 -15.36 -24.66
N PRO A 218 -7.11 -16.64 -24.99
CA PRO A 218 -5.75 -17.20 -25.00
C PRO A 218 -4.84 -16.74 -26.15
N VAL A 219 -5.37 -16.02 -27.16
CA VAL A 219 -4.58 -15.53 -28.30
C VAL A 219 -4.98 -14.09 -28.59
N VAL A 220 -4.07 -13.16 -28.33
CA VAL A 220 -4.23 -11.73 -28.61
C VAL A 220 -3.09 -11.29 -29.51
N ALA A 221 -3.40 -10.69 -30.65
CA ALA A 221 -2.37 -10.11 -31.51
C ALA A 221 -1.70 -8.92 -30.79
N SER A 222 -0.37 -8.85 -30.83
CA SER A 222 0.40 -7.82 -30.12
C SER A 222 0.00 -6.38 -30.51
N GLN A 223 -0.41 -6.17 -31.77
CA GLN A 223 -0.91 -4.87 -32.24
C GLN A 223 -2.24 -4.46 -31.58
N SER A 224 -3.19 -5.40 -31.48
CA SER A 224 -4.47 -5.18 -30.80
C SER A 224 -4.24 -4.90 -29.31
N LEU A 225 -3.37 -5.67 -28.66
CA LEU A 225 -3.00 -5.43 -27.25
C LEU A 225 -2.37 -4.05 -27.04
N VAL A 226 -1.42 -3.64 -27.87
CA VAL A 226 -0.80 -2.30 -27.79
C VAL A 226 -1.83 -1.19 -27.97
N SER A 227 -2.78 -1.34 -28.90
CA SER A 227 -3.85 -0.37 -29.14
C SER A 227 -4.84 -0.21 -27.97
N MET A 228 -4.88 -1.20 -27.07
CA MET A 228 -5.64 -1.18 -25.81
C MET A 228 -4.84 -0.58 -24.64
N LEU A 229 -3.51 -0.41 -24.78
CA LEU A 229 -2.62 0.01 -23.68
C LEU A 229 -2.05 1.41 -23.85
N ILE A 230 -1.91 1.89 -25.09
CA ILE A 230 -1.25 3.16 -25.40
C ILE A 230 -2.14 4.02 -26.30
N LEU A 231 -2.09 5.34 -26.11
CA LEU A 231 -2.71 6.31 -27.02
C LEU A 231 -1.93 6.37 -28.34
N PRO A 232 -2.58 6.28 -29.53
CA PRO A 232 -1.90 6.43 -30.80
C PRO A 232 -1.17 7.79 -30.88
N ALA A 233 0.13 7.75 -31.23
CA ALA A 233 1.02 8.93 -31.28
C ALA A 233 0.48 10.11 -32.12
N ALA A 234 -0.40 9.83 -33.10
CA ALA A 234 -1.01 10.83 -33.97
C ALA A 234 -1.83 11.92 -33.26
N ARG A 235 -2.25 11.72 -32.00
CA ARG A 235 -3.07 12.71 -31.26
C ARG A 235 -2.31 13.60 -30.29
N ILE A 236 -1.03 13.34 -30.05
CA ILE A 236 -0.21 14.14 -29.11
C ILE A 236 0.36 15.39 -29.81
N GLY A 237 0.28 15.50 -31.14
CA GLY A 237 0.97 16.53 -31.94
C GLY A 237 0.13 17.50 -32.78
N SER A 238 -1.20 17.41 -32.86
CA SER A 238 -2.00 18.24 -33.77
C SER A 238 -2.91 19.24 -33.05
N GLY A 239 -2.31 20.12 -32.27
CA GLY A 239 -2.93 21.37 -31.81
C GLY A 239 -2.34 22.56 -32.55
N SER A 240 -2.48 22.61 -33.87
CA SER A 240 -2.24 23.87 -34.59
C SER A 240 -3.41 24.82 -34.29
N PRO A 241 -3.15 26.03 -33.77
CA PRO A 241 -4.20 27.02 -33.55
C PRO A 241 -4.71 27.49 -34.92
N GLN A 242 -5.92 27.08 -35.25
CA GLN A 242 -6.63 27.61 -36.41
C GLN A 242 -6.96 29.09 -36.11
N PRO A 243 -6.54 30.06 -36.95
CA PRO A 243 -6.79 31.47 -36.69
C PRO A 243 -8.28 31.76 -36.88
N SER A 244 -8.97 32.05 -35.79
CA SER A 244 -10.32 32.60 -35.80
C SER A 244 -10.28 34.04 -36.34
N SER A 245 -10.96 34.26 -37.46
CA SER A 245 -11.21 35.62 -37.98
C SER A 245 -12.16 36.39 -37.04
N PRO A 246 -11.95 37.70 -36.83
CA PRO A 246 -12.73 38.51 -35.90
C PRO A 246 -13.92 39.20 -36.59
N GLY A 247 -15.11 39.17 -35.97
CA GLY A 247 -16.19 40.09 -36.32
C GLY A 247 -17.59 39.70 -35.83
N GLY A 248 -18.09 40.36 -34.77
CA GLY A 248 -19.53 40.45 -34.46
C GLY A 248 -19.90 40.30 -32.98
N PRO A 249 -20.81 41.12 -32.41
CA PRO A 249 -20.67 41.62 -31.03
C PRO A 249 -21.39 40.80 -29.94
N ALA A 250 -20.94 41.08 -28.71
CA ALA A 250 -21.31 40.44 -27.45
C ALA A 250 -22.70 40.83 -26.92
N HIS A 251 -23.38 39.85 -26.28
CA HIS A 251 -24.30 40.07 -25.16
C HIS A 251 -24.19 38.91 -24.14
N PRO A 252 -24.54 39.12 -22.84
CA PRO A 252 -24.02 38.32 -21.73
C PRO A 252 -25.02 37.34 -21.08
N VAL A 253 -24.51 36.12 -20.74
CA VAL A 253 -24.69 35.26 -19.51
C VAL A 253 -26.14 34.79 -19.13
N PRO A 254 -26.42 33.69 -18.35
CA PRO A 254 -25.67 32.51 -17.86
C PRO A 254 -26.34 31.15 -18.18
N GLY A 255 -25.66 30.01 -17.95
CA GLY A 255 -26.34 28.73 -17.77
C GLY A 255 -25.45 27.51 -18.01
N GLY A 256 -25.38 26.62 -17.02
CA GLY A 256 -24.48 25.47 -17.00
C GLY A 256 -24.65 24.51 -18.18
N ALA A 257 -23.52 24.00 -18.64
CA ALA A 257 -23.46 22.79 -19.43
C ALA A 257 -22.30 21.95 -18.90
N SER A 258 -22.67 20.81 -18.33
CA SER A 258 -21.81 19.67 -18.01
C SER A 258 -20.83 19.44 -19.15
N SER A 259 -19.54 19.55 -18.85
CA SER A 259 -18.50 19.10 -19.76
C SER A 259 -18.48 17.57 -19.69
N GLU A 260 -19.09 16.92 -20.67
CA GLU A 260 -18.87 15.48 -20.88
C GLU A 260 -17.35 15.23 -21.01
N PRO A 261 -16.77 14.29 -20.25
CA PRO A 261 -15.36 13.97 -20.38
C PRO A 261 -15.12 13.26 -21.72
N ASN A 262 -14.22 13.85 -22.51
CA ASN A 262 -13.70 13.36 -23.78
C ASN A 262 -13.58 11.82 -23.83
N PRO A 263 -14.11 11.13 -24.87
CA PRO A 263 -14.01 9.67 -24.96
C PRO A 263 -12.55 9.22 -25.10
N SER A 264 -12.21 8.13 -24.38
CA SER A 264 -10.94 7.40 -24.48
C SER A 264 -10.43 7.34 -25.92
N GLY A 265 -9.21 7.83 -26.17
CA GLY A 265 -8.53 7.64 -27.46
C GLY A 265 -7.93 6.24 -27.65
N VAL A 266 -8.03 5.38 -26.63
CA VAL A 266 -7.60 3.99 -26.61
C VAL A 266 -8.80 3.09 -26.93
N ILE A 267 -8.57 2.05 -27.74
CA ILE A 267 -9.61 1.08 -28.11
C ILE A 267 -9.92 0.23 -26.87
N PRO A 268 -11.18 0.19 -26.39
CA PRO A 268 -11.54 -0.65 -25.25
C PRO A 268 -11.30 -2.12 -25.59
N ALA A 269 -10.82 -2.90 -24.60
CA ALA A 269 -10.74 -4.34 -24.74
C ALA A 269 -12.14 -4.93 -24.93
N THR A 270 -12.54 -5.13 -26.19
CA THR A 270 -13.80 -5.77 -26.57
C THR A 270 -13.46 -7.08 -27.25
N ALA A 271 -14.18 -8.16 -26.91
CA ALA A 271 -13.91 -9.50 -27.43
C ALA A 271 -14.39 -9.71 -28.89
N LEU A 272 -14.68 -8.64 -29.61
CA LEU A 272 -15.26 -8.62 -30.96
C LEU A 272 -14.29 -7.90 -31.91
N GLU A 273 -13.17 -8.53 -32.21
CA GLU A 273 -12.57 -8.38 -33.53
C GLU A 273 -12.85 -9.67 -34.30
N PRO A 274 -13.67 -9.65 -35.36
CA PRO A 274 -13.76 -10.79 -36.26
C PRO A 274 -12.41 -10.93 -36.95
N ALA A 275 -11.88 -12.15 -36.94
CA ALA A 275 -10.77 -12.50 -37.80
C ALA A 275 -11.17 -12.29 -39.27
N GLY A 276 -10.46 -11.39 -39.95
CA GLY A 276 -10.40 -11.30 -41.41
C GLY A 276 -11.45 -10.40 -42.07
N ASP A 277 -11.00 -9.30 -42.68
CA ASP A 277 -10.99 -9.21 -44.14
C ASP A 277 -10.20 -7.97 -44.61
N LEU A 278 -8.94 -8.23 -44.99
CA LEU A 278 -8.22 -7.39 -45.94
C LEU A 278 -8.51 -7.94 -47.34
N LEU A 279 -9.54 -7.44 -48.04
CA LEU A 279 -9.54 -7.25 -49.49
C LEU A 279 -10.67 -6.27 -49.91
N PRO A 280 -10.40 -5.28 -50.78
CA PRO A 280 -11.45 -4.46 -51.37
C PRO A 280 -12.04 -5.17 -52.61
N PHE A 281 -13.31 -5.56 -52.55
CA PHE A 281 -14.08 -5.90 -53.75
C PHE A 281 -15.02 -4.73 -54.06
N GLN A 282 -14.83 -4.13 -55.23
CA GLN A 282 -15.68 -3.07 -55.76
C GLN A 282 -17.05 -3.62 -56.21
N PRO A 283 -18.09 -2.78 -56.24
CA PRO A 283 -19.48 -3.17 -56.40
C PRO A 283 -19.88 -3.24 -57.87
N ASP A 284 -20.79 -4.14 -58.22
CA ASP A 284 -21.71 -3.93 -59.34
C ASP A 284 -23.13 -4.21 -58.88
N GLY A 285 -24.01 -3.26 -59.19
CA GLY A 285 -25.34 -3.14 -58.62
C GLY A 285 -26.43 -3.92 -59.36
N SER A 286 -27.59 -4.03 -58.70
CA SER A 286 -28.90 -3.62 -59.21
C SER A 286 -30.02 -4.17 -58.31
N GLY A 287 -31.09 -3.39 -58.12
CA GLY A 287 -32.44 -3.93 -57.85
C GLY A 287 -33.01 -3.82 -56.43
N PHE A 288 -33.56 -2.64 -56.12
CA PHE A 288 -34.66 -2.32 -55.18
C PHE A 288 -35.91 -3.26 -55.30
N PRO A 289 -36.96 -3.27 -54.42
CA PRO A 289 -37.28 -2.42 -53.25
C PRO A 289 -37.99 -3.21 -52.06
N PRO A 290 -38.91 -2.68 -51.21
CA PRO A 290 -38.82 -2.87 -49.75
C PRO A 290 -40.06 -3.53 -49.09
N GLY A 291 -39.92 -3.93 -47.82
CA GLY A 291 -41.03 -3.91 -46.85
C GLY A 291 -41.59 -5.24 -46.34
N ALA A 292 -42.14 -5.13 -45.13
CA ALA A 292 -43.05 -6.04 -44.41
C ALA A 292 -42.46 -7.03 -43.39
N LYS A 293 -42.72 -6.67 -42.12
CA LYS A 293 -43.03 -7.49 -40.94
C LYS A 293 -43.31 -8.98 -41.22
N GLN A 294 -42.77 -9.87 -40.38
CA GLN A 294 -43.55 -10.86 -39.60
C GLN A 294 -42.67 -11.72 -38.69
N ILE A 295 -43.13 -11.85 -37.44
CA ILE A 295 -42.81 -12.93 -36.49
C ILE A 295 -43.50 -14.21 -37.01
N PRO A 296 -42.93 -15.41 -36.79
CA PRO A 296 -43.68 -16.33 -35.93
C PRO A 296 -42.79 -17.10 -34.94
N ALA A 297 -43.39 -17.30 -33.76
CA ALA A 297 -42.98 -18.19 -32.71
C ALA A 297 -43.29 -19.65 -33.03
N TRP A 298 -42.36 -20.56 -32.74
CA TRP A 298 -42.53 -22.00 -32.40
C TRP A 298 -41.27 -22.38 -31.59
N GLY A 299 -41.26 -23.10 -30.47
CA GLY A 299 -42.28 -23.93 -29.84
C GLY A 299 -41.80 -25.36 -29.61
N ILE A 300 -40.81 -25.58 -28.71
CA ILE A 300 -40.58 -26.77 -27.81
C ILE A 300 -40.18 -28.09 -28.56
N PRO A 301 -39.29 -29.04 -28.06
CA PRO A 301 -39.14 -29.50 -26.67
C PRO A 301 -37.74 -29.83 -26.12
N VAL A 302 -37.75 -29.85 -24.77
CA VAL A 302 -36.76 -30.36 -23.82
C VAL A 302 -36.69 -31.90 -23.90
N GLU A 303 -35.49 -32.45 -24.12
CA GLU A 303 -35.19 -33.85 -23.83
C GLU A 303 -34.34 -33.97 -22.55
N LYS A 304 -34.84 -34.78 -21.61
CA LYS A 304 -34.13 -35.24 -20.40
C LYS A 304 -33.13 -36.34 -20.78
N PRO A 305 -31.89 -36.35 -20.28
CA PRO A 305 -31.07 -37.55 -20.32
C PRO A 305 -31.34 -38.45 -19.10
N LYS A 306 -31.56 -39.75 -19.38
CA LYS A 306 -31.66 -40.86 -18.43
C LYS A 306 -30.28 -41.56 -18.34
N PRO A 307 -29.89 -42.16 -17.19
CA PRO A 307 -28.49 -42.46 -16.89
C PRO A 307 -28.05 -43.83 -17.43
N ALA A 308 -26.76 -43.95 -17.74
CA ALA A 308 -26.09 -45.21 -18.06
C ALA A 308 -24.96 -45.50 -17.06
N ALA A 309 -24.76 -46.79 -16.81
CA ALA A 309 -24.11 -47.40 -15.67
C ALA A 309 -22.57 -47.55 -15.78
N GLN A 310 -21.95 -47.69 -14.59
CA GLN A 310 -20.83 -48.56 -14.17
C GLN A 310 -20.31 -49.56 -15.24
N SER A 311 -19.01 -49.87 -15.45
CA SER A 311 -17.76 -49.99 -14.67
C SER A 311 -16.62 -50.32 -15.69
N PRO A 312 -15.34 -50.70 -15.38
CA PRO A 312 -14.63 -50.88 -14.10
C PRO A 312 -13.26 -50.16 -14.02
N GLY A 313 -12.66 -50.23 -12.82
CA GLY A 313 -11.41 -49.55 -12.45
C GLY A 313 -10.12 -50.10 -13.06
N VAL A 314 -9.13 -49.19 -13.09
CA VAL A 314 -7.71 -49.48 -13.27
C VAL A 314 -6.94 -48.63 -12.25
N LEU A 315 -6.20 -49.31 -11.37
CA LEU A 315 -5.26 -48.73 -10.42
C LEU A 315 -4.04 -48.14 -11.14
N PRO A 316 -3.50 -46.99 -10.72
CA PRO A 316 -2.14 -46.60 -11.08
C PRO A 316 -1.10 -47.21 -10.10
N PRO A 317 0.11 -47.55 -10.57
CA PRO A 317 1.11 -48.23 -9.77
C PRO A 317 1.84 -47.29 -8.78
N SER A 318 2.24 -47.90 -7.66
CA SER A 318 3.07 -47.37 -6.59
C SER A 318 4.38 -46.75 -7.11
N ARG A 319 4.69 -45.55 -6.64
CA ARG A 319 5.95 -44.85 -6.93
C ARG A 319 6.98 -45.24 -5.88
N GLU A 320 8.04 -45.90 -6.34
CA GLU A 320 9.22 -46.29 -5.57
C GLU A 320 9.96 -45.07 -5.00
N GLU A 321 10.33 -45.16 -3.73
CA GLU A 321 11.27 -44.25 -3.05
C GLU A 321 12.71 -44.58 -3.48
N PRO A 322 13.54 -43.59 -3.87
CA PRO A 322 14.97 -43.83 -4.04
C PRO A 322 15.70 -43.67 -2.69
N THR A 323 16.22 -44.80 -2.23
CA THR A 323 17.24 -44.96 -1.19
C THR A 323 18.52 -44.18 -1.55
N LEU A 324 19.05 -43.38 -0.62
CA LEU A 324 20.40 -42.81 -0.70
C LEU A 324 21.18 -43.14 0.56
N ALA A 325 22.25 -43.92 0.39
CA ALA A 325 23.38 -44.04 1.29
C ALA A 325 24.64 -44.35 0.44
N PRO A 326 25.86 -44.25 0.99
CA PRO A 326 26.65 -43.03 1.21
C PRO A 326 27.93 -43.05 0.33
N PRO A 327 28.88 -42.14 0.55
CA PRO A 327 30.23 -42.69 0.75
C PRO A 327 30.99 -42.08 1.94
N LEU A 328 31.63 -42.98 2.67
CA LEU A 328 32.76 -42.71 3.55
C LEU A 328 33.99 -42.32 2.72
N GLY A 329 34.72 -41.31 3.20
CA GLY A 329 36.11 -41.08 2.85
C GLY A 329 36.82 -40.37 4.01
N LYS A 330 37.45 -41.15 4.90
CA LYS A 330 38.42 -40.66 5.88
C LYS A 330 39.80 -40.64 5.23
N GLN A 331 40.51 -39.52 5.26
CA GLN A 331 41.96 -39.49 5.50
C GLN A 331 42.33 -38.23 6.27
N ALA A 332 43.14 -38.43 7.31
CA ALA A 332 43.76 -37.41 8.14
C ALA A 332 45.20 -37.15 7.64
N HIS A 333 45.72 -35.93 7.80
CA HIS A 333 46.98 -35.64 8.50
C HIS A 333 47.31 -34.13 8.45
N GLU A 334 47.54 -33.57 9.65
CA GLU A 334 48.56 -32.58 10.08
C GLU A 334 48.77 -31.23 9.37
N GLY A 335 48.82 -30.16 10.19
CA GLY A 335 49.74 -29.03 9.95
C GLY A 335 49.31 -27.61 10.35
N ALA A 336 49.59 -27.22 11.61
CA ALA A 336 50.03 -25.90 12.09
C ALA A 336 49.09 -24.65 12.13
N SER A 337 48.83 -24.18 13.37
CA SER A 337 49.09 -22.82 13.94
C SER A 337 48.58 -21.55 13.22
N LEU A 338 48.07 -20.46 13.84
CA LEU A 338 48.13 -19.91 15.21
C LEU A 338 47.17 -18.68 15.31
N HIS A 339 46.86 -18.30 16.57
CA HIS A 339 46.42 -16.99 17.09
C HIS A 339 44.92 -16.61 17.24
N ALA A 340 44.46 -16.76 18.48
CA ALA A 340 43.63 -15.79 19.20
C ALA A 340 44.28 -15.51 20.59
N PRO A 341 44.21 -14.30 21.16
CA PRO A 341 44.38 -14.06 22.60
C PRO A 341 43.00 -14.10 23.31
N GLY A 342 42.78 -14.66 24.51
CA GLY A 342 43.54 -14.55 25.78
C GLY A 342 43.11 -13.25 26.50
N ALA A 343 42.63 -13.17 27.74
CA ALA A 343 42.79 -13.98 28.96
C ALA A 343 41.64 -13.60 29.96
N SER A 344 41.04 -14.51 30.72
CA SER A 344 41.46 -15.18 31.97
C SER A 344 41.08 -14.45 33.27
N SER A 345 40.42 -15.24 34.11
CA SER A 345 39.93 -15.07 35.48
C SER A 345 41.03 -15.16 36.56
N GLY A 346 40.72 -14.73 37.79
CA GLY A 346 41.26 -15.34 39.03
C GLY A 346 41.48 -14.41 40.24
N PRO A 347 41.39 -14.92 41.50
CA PRO A 347 40.59 -14.29 42.58
C PRO A 347 41.26 -14.13 43.98
N ALA A 348 40.46 -13.65 44.95
CA ALA A 348 40.28 -14.09 46.36
C ALA A 348 40.92 -13.36 47.59
N ASP A 349 40.12 -13.40 48.68
CA ASP A 349 40.33 -13.20 50.14
C ASP A 349 40.43 -11.77 50.74
N GLY A 350 39.87 -11.38 51.90
CA GLY A 350 39.01 -11.99 52.94
C GLY A 350 38.98 -11.13 54.25
N ALA A 351 37.84 -11.15 55.01
CA ALA A 351 37.59 -10.82 56.45
C ALA A 351 37.87 -9.40 57.05
N SER A 352 37.30 -8.88 58.17
CA SER A 352 36.08 -9.04 59.00
C SER A 352 36.12 -8.02 60.18
N SER A 353 34.94 -7.65 60.75
CA SER A 353 34.63 -7.23 62.16
C SER A 353 34.69 -5.75 62.61
N ALA A 354 33.55 -5.21 63.09
CA ALA A 354 33.23 -4.97 64.53
C ALA A 354 32.02 -4.00 64.76
N ALA A 355 31.11 -4.37 65.69
CA ALA A 355 30.05 -3.53 66.31
C ALA A 355 30.37 -3.29 67.82
N PRO A 356 29.57 -2.53 68.60
CA PRO A 356 28.55 -3.18 69.49
C PRO A 356 27.30 -2.35 69.97
N ASP A 357 26.26 -3.12 70.39
CA ASP A 357 25.28 -3.05 71.53
C ASP A 357 24.48 -1.76 71.90
N VAL A 358 23.25 -1.74 72.48
CA VAL A 358 22.50 -2.62 73.44
C VAL A 358 20.94 -2.43 73.31
N GLU A 359 20.23 -3.55 73.49
CA GLU A 359 18.84 -3.94 73.90
C GLU A 359 18.04 -3.10 74.96
N PRO A 360 16.84 -3.53 75.51
CA PRO A 360 15.82 -4.54 75.11
C PRO A 360 14.32 -4.14 75.36
N LYS A 361 13.35 -4.99 74.93
CA LYS A 361 12.42 -5.82 75.77
C LYS A 361 11.01 -6.05 75.18
N ALA A 362 10.67 -7.32 74.97
CA ALA A 362 9.33 -7.90 74.67
C ALA A 362 8.55 -8.18 76.00
N PRO A 363 7.42 -8.95 76.10
CA PRO A 363 6.62 -9.68 75.09
C PRO A 363 5.07 -9.68 75.31
N ARG A 364 4.30 -10.26 74.38
CA ARG A 364 3.39 -11.44 74.57
C ARG A 364 2.22 -11.49 73.57
N SER A 365 1.74 -12.72 73.40
CA SER A 365 1.14 -13.34 72.24
C SER A 365 -0.40 -13.43 72.28
N SER A 366 -0.94 -13.96 71.16
CA SER A 366 -2.24 -14.63 70.97
C SER A 366 -3.44 -13.71 70.69
N GLU A 367 -4.44 -14.03 69.89
CA GLU A 367 -4.72 -15.03 68.84
C GLU A 367 -6.15 -14.69 68.37
N ALA A 368 -6.38 -14.74 67.05
CA ALA A 368 -7.65 -14.83 66.32
C ALA A 368 -8.84 -13.88 66.62
N VAL A 369 -9.43 -13.32 65.55
CA VAL A 369 -10.87 -13.36 65.17
C VAL A 369 -11.16 -12.26 64.13
N PHE A 370 -11.64 -12.64 62.94
CA PHE A 370 -12.28 -11.74 61.96
C PHE A 370 -13.66 -11.31 62.47
N PRO A 371 -14.08 -10.06 62.22
CA PRO A 371 -15.27 -9.84 61.37
C PRO A 371 -15.13 -8.64 60.39
N PRO A 372 -16.10 -8.44 59.47
CA PRO A 372 -15.93 -7.71 58.22
C PRO A 372 -16.19 -6.20 58.31
N ALA A 373 -15.84 -5.50 57.22
CA ALA A 373 -15.92 -4.07 56.96
C ALA A 373 -17.24 -3.37 57.38
N PRO A 374 -17.19 -2.03 57.48
CA PRO A 374 -18.00 -1.28 56.51
C PRO A 374 -17.26 -0.13 55.83
N MET A 375 -17.76 0.16 54.63
CA MET A 375 -17.33 1.21 53.72
C MET A 375 -17.32 2.60 54.36
N GLU A 376 -16.20 3.31 54.26
CA GLU A 376 -16.19 4.77 54.29
C GLU A 376 -15.81 5.30 52.91
N ARG A 377 -16.83 5.87 52.25
CA ARG A 377 -16.71 6.72 51.07
C ARG A 377 -15.84 7.93 51.39
N VAL A 378 -14.55 7.85 51.07
CA VAL A 378 -13.74 9.06 50.88
C VAL A 378 -14.01 9.58 49.46
N VAL A 379 -15.01 10.45 49.36
CA VAL A 379 -15.17 11.31 48.18
C VAL A 379 -14.06 12.35 48.23
N ARG A 380 -12.88 12.01 47.69
CA ARG A 380 -11.90 13.02 47.27
C ARG A 380 -12.43 13.65 45.99
N ARG A 381 -13.04 14.82 46.15
CA ARG A 381 -13.24 15.81 45.09
C ARG A 381 -11.86 16.18 44.55
N PHE A 382 -11.45 15.57 43.44
CA PHE A 382 -10.35 16.10 42.65
C PHE A 382 -10.85 17.42 42.06
N ALA A 383 -10.27 18.53 42.51
CA ALA A 383 -10.37 19.79 41.80
C ALA A 383 -9.83 19.54 40.39
N ALA A 384 -10.61 19.88 39.37
CA ALA A 384 -10.16 19.81 37.99
C ALA A 384 -8.99 20.79 37.83
N GLU A 385 -7.77 20.26 37.73
CA GLU A 385 -6.64 21.06 37.28
C GLU A 385 -6.96 21.65 35.89
N PRO A 386 -6.49 22.86 35.58
CA PRO A 386 -6.65 23.43 34.25
C PRO A 386 -5.96 22.50 33.24
N VAL A 387 -6.76 21.73 32.51
CA VAL A 387 -6.27 20.86 31.44
C VAL A 387 -5.61 21.77 30.41
N ASP A 388 -4.31 21.58 30.19
CA ASP A 388 -3.59 22.29 29.14
C ASP A 388 -4.35 22.09 27.81
N PRO A 389 -4.70 23.18 27.08
CA PRO A 389 -5.37 23.08 25.79
C PRO A 389 -4.64 22.18 24.79
N SER A 390 -3.32 21.97 24.92
CA SER A 390 -2.58 21.00 24.11
C SER A 390 -3.03 19.55 24.38
N THR A 391 -3.23 19.19 25.65
CA THR A 391 -3.73 17.87 26.08
C THR A 391 -5.16 17.61 25.62
N ALA A 392 -5.99 18.65 25.51
CA ALA A 392 -7.35 18.54 24.98
C ALA A 392 -7.38 18.22 23.45
N MET A 393 -6.32 18.57 22.71
CA MET A 393 -6.19 18.28 21.28
C MET A 393 -5.56 16.92 20.98
N ALA A 394 -4.89 16.29 21.96
CA ALA A 394 -4.29 14.97 21.83
C ALA A 394 -5.38 13.88 21.91
N MET A 395 -5.42 13.01 20.90
CA MET A 395 -6.43 11.95 20.79
C MET A 395 -6.19 10.82 21.78
N PHE A 396 -4.92 10.57 22.11
CA PHE A 396 -4.49 9.46 22.96
C PHE A 396 -3.80 9.92 24.24
N ALA A 397 -4.09 11.14 24.71
CA ALA A 397 -3.51 11.69 25.94
C ALA A 397 -3.66 10.74 27.14
N GLY A 398 -4.83 10.10 27.29
CA GLY A 398 -5.09 9.13 28.38
C GLY A 398 -4.24 7.85 28.32
N LEU A 399 -3.47 7.63 27.25
CA LEU A 399 -2.55 6.50 27.11
C LEU A 399 -1.09 6.87 27.41
N ALA A 400 -0.79 8.15 27.68
CA ALA A 400 0.57 8.64 27.93
C ALA A 400 1.23 7.94 29.12
N ASP A 401 0.49 7.66 30.20
CA ASP A 401 1.02 6.99 31.40
C ASP A 401 0.76 5.48 31.43
N ALA A 402 0.07 4.94 30.41
CA ALA A 402 -0.23 3.52 30.33
C ALA A 402 1.03 2.69 30.00
N SER A 403 1.06 1.43 30.45
CA SER A 403 2.14 0.51 30.06
C SER A 403 2.11 0.22 28.55
N PRO A 404 3.23 -0.13 27.90
CA PRO A 404 3.26 -0.40 26.45
C PRO A 404 2.23 -1.45 25.99
N ALA A 405 1.97 -2.48 26.81
CA ALA A 405 0.95 -3.49 26.54
C ALA A 405 -0.48 -2.93 26.53
N ILE A 406 -0.80 -2.06 27.50
CA ILE A 406 -2.11 -1.39 27.58
C ILE A 406 -2.25 -0.41 26.41
N ARG A 407 -1.21 0.36 26.09
CA ARG A 407 -1.18 1.26 24.92
C ARG A 407 -1.49 0.50 23.63
N ALA A 408 -0.79 -0.60 23.36
CA ALA A 408 -1.00 -1.42 22.17
C ALA A 408 -2.45 -1.93 22.06
N THR A 409 -3.01 -2.43 23.16
CA THR A 409 -4.38 -2.96 23.18
C THR A 409 -5.42 -1.87 22.93
N GLN A 410 -5.31 -0.72 23.62
CA GLN A 410 -6.28 0.36 23.49
C GLN A 410 -6.17 1.10 22.15
N LEU A 411 -4.94 1.32 21.65
CA LEU A 411 -4.72 1.90 20.32
C LEU A 411 -5.26 1.00 19.22
N SER A 412 -4.98 -0.31 19.27
CA SER A 412 -5.52 -1.27 18.32
C SER A 412 -7.05 -1.20 18.27
N ARG A 413 -7.71 -1.20 19.43
CA ARG A 413 -9.16 -1.03 19.51
C ARG A 413 -9.62 0.29 18.90
N ALA A 414 -8.99 1.41 19.23
CA ALA A 414 -9.39 2.71 18.72
C ALA A 414 -9.19 2.87 17.20
N LEU A 415 -8.15 2.25 16.64
CA LEU A 415 -7.78 2.40 15.23
C LEU A 415 -8.44 1.37 14.29
N TYR A 416 -8.73 0.16 14.77
CA TYR A 416 -9.40 -0.88 13.97
C TYR A 416 -10.93 -0.90 14.11
N THR A 417 -11.50 -0.11 15.02
CA THR A 417 -12.96 -0.03 15.13
C THR A 417 -13.53 0.61 13.85
N PRO A 418 -14.34 -0.12 13.06
CA PRO A 418 -14.90 0.41 11.82
C PRO A 418 -15.80 1.61 12.13
N VAL A 419 -15.64 2.70 11.38
CA VAL A 419 -16.45 3.90 11.49
C VAL A 419 -17.49 3.95 10.39
N GLY A 420 -18.76 4.15 10.77
CA GLY A 420 -19.90 4.20 9.84
C GLY A 420 -20.40 2.83 9.41
N GLU A 421 -21.65 2.77 8.95
CA GLU A 421 -22.23 1.55 8.37
C GLU A 421 -21.60 1.24 7.00
N PRO A 422 -21.44 -0.05 6.65
CA PRO A 422 -21.00 -0.40 5.30
C PRO A 422 -22.04 0.10 4.29
N GLY A 423 -21.60 0.67 3.17
CA GLY A 423 -22.50 1.01 2.07
C GLY A 423 -23.13 -0.24 1.43
N ASP A 424 -24.09 -0.04 0.53
CA ASP A 424 -24.84 -1.15 -0.11
C ASP A 424 -23.96 -2.18 -0.84
N GLU A 425 -22.74 -1.80 -1.21
CA GLU A 425 -21.75 -2.67 -1.88
C GLU A 425 -20.83 -3.43 -0.93
N ALA A 426 -20.95 -3.23 0.39
CA ALA A 426 -20.09 -3.80 1.40
C ALA A 426 -20.89 -4.56 2.46
N ARG A 427 -20.39 -5.71 2.91
CA ARG A 427 -20.98 -6.50 3.99
C ARG A 427 -19.95 -6.75 5.08
N ARG A 428 -20.27 -6.35 6.32
CA ARG A 428 -19.45 -6.70 7.49
C ARG A 428 -19.44 -8.22 7.70
N ALA A 429 -18.26 -8.77 7.94
CA ALA A 429 -18.05 -10.17 8.28
C ALA A 429 -17.10 -10.31 9.46
N GLU A 430 -17.49 -11.16 10.40
CA GLU A 430 -16.61 -11.59 11.49
C GLU A 430 -15.77 -12.79 11.04
N LEU A 431 -14.51 -12.83 11.49
CA LEU A 431 -13.60 -13.94 11.18
C LEU A 431 -14.19 -15.29 11.61
N GLY A 432 -14.92 -15.32 12.73
CA GLY A 432 -15.61 -16.53 13.21
C GLY A 432 -16.73 -17.03 12.30
N GLU A 433 -17.49 -16.14 11.65
CA GLU A 433 -18.50 -16.54 10.64
C GLU A 433 -17.82 -17.17 9.43
N LEU A 434 -16.71 -16.60 8.98
CA LEU A 434 -15.96 -17.08 7.81
C LEU A 434 -15.31 -18.44 8.10
N LEU A 435 -14.64 -18.60 9.25
CA LEU A 435 -13.99 -19.87 9.60
C LEU A 435 -14.98 -21.03 9.83
N ARG A 436 -16.22 -20.74 10.25
CA ARG A 436 -17.28 -21.76 10.39
C ARG A 436 -17.79 -22.29 9.06
N SER A 437 -17.91 -21.41 8.06
CA SER A 437 -18.47 -21.75 6.75
C SER A 437 -17.43 -22.30 5.77
N TYR A 438 -16.14 -22.17 6.08
CA TYR A 438 -15.05 -22.48 5.16
C TYR A 438 -14.45 -23.87 5.33
N LEU A 439 -14.25 -24.57 4.21
CA LEU A 439 -13.59 -25.88 4.18
C LEU A 439 -12.09 -25.74 4.51
N ALA A 440 -11.53 -26.72 5.22
CA ALA A 440 -10.22 -26.60 5.88
C ALA A 440 -9.00 -26.35 4.95
N ALA A 441 -9.14 -26.47 3.63
CA ALA A 441 -8.02 -26.54 2.69
C ALA A 441 -7.16 -25.25 2.60
N ASP A 442 -7.74 -24.04 2.75
CA ASP A 442 -6.97 -22.77 2.71
C ASP A 442 -7.32 -21.80 3.85
N ARG A 443 -7.40 -22.30 5.08
CA ARG A 443 -7.64 -21.43 6.26
C ARG A 443 -6.56 -20.36 6.42
N ARG A 444 -5.31 -20.68 6.08
CA ARG A 444 -4.19 -19.75 6.16
C ARG A 444 -4.40 -18.56 5.22
N GLY A 445 -4.68 -18.81 3.95
CA GLY A 445 -4.94 -17.76 2.96
C GLY A 445 -6.11 -16.87 3.35
N LEU A 446 -7.20 -17.47 3.85
CA LEU A 446 -8.36 -16.73 4.34
C LEU A 446 -8.03 -15.81 5.53
N ILE A 447 -7.33 -16.32 6.56
CA ILE A 447 -6.95 -15.52 7.73
C ILE A 447 -5.98 -14.39 7.34
N CYS A 448 -5.03 -14.67 6.45
CA CYS A 448 -4.12 -13.65 5.92
C CYS A 448 -4.90 -12.54 5.18
N ALA A 449 -5.80 -12.90 4.26
CA ALA A 449 -6.61 -11.93 3.51
C ALA A 449 -7.50 -11.10 4.44
N TYR A 450 -8.06 -11.72 5.48
CA TYR A 450 -8.87 -11.05 6.49
C TYR A 450 -8.08 -9.93 7.20
N TRP A 451 -6.88 -10.26 7.71
CA TRP A 451 -6.07 -9.26 8.42
C TRP A 451 -5.45 -8.21 7.48
N VAL A 452 -5.18 -8.55 6.22
CA VAL A 452 -4.80 -7.57 5.21
C VAL A 452 -5.94 -6.58 4.97
N ALA A 453 -7.16 -7.05 4.73
CA ALA A 453 -8.33 -6.19 4.55
C ALA A 453 -8.57 -5.29 5.77
N ALA A 454 -8.41 -5.82 6.99
CA ALA A 454 -8.59 -5.06 8.22
C ALA A 454 -7.55 -3.95 8.35
N CYS A 455 -6.29 -4.27 8.03
CA CYS A 455 -5.21 -3.28 8.01
C CYS A 455 -5.48 -2.18 6.97
N ARG A 456 -5.86 -2.54 5.73
CA ARG A 456 -6.15 -1.55 4.68
C ARG A 456 -7.32 -0.64 5.04
N ALA A 457 -8.35 -1.16 5.71
CA ALA A 457 -9.47 -0.36 6.18
C ALA A 457 -9.01 0.68 7.22
N ALA A 458 -8.24 0.25 8.22
CA ALA A 458 -7.70 1.13 9.25
C ALA A 458 -6.72 2.17 8.69
N GLN A 459 -5.88 1.79 7.71
CA GLN A 459 -4.94 2.71 7.04
C GLN A 459 -5.67 3.80 6.25
N HIS A 460 -6.69 3.43 5.49
CA HIS A 460 -7.53 4.40 4.79
C HIS A 460 -8.16 5.39 5.79
N GLN A 461 -8.69 4.91 6.91
CA GLN A 461 -9.26 5.76 7.95
C GLN A 461 -8.22 6.69 8.61
N ALA A 462 -6.99 6.21 8.85
CA ALA A 462 -5.92 7.04 9.38
C ALA A 462 -5.57 8.20 8.44
N LEU A 463 -5.60 7.96 7.12
CA LEU A 463 -5.37 9.00 6.10
C LEU A 463 -6.55 9.98 5.99
N VAL A 464 -7.79 9.51 6.16
CA VAL A 464 -8.97 10.40 6.28
C VAL A 464 -8.78 11.36 7.45
N ARG A 465 -8.39 10.83 8.62
CA ARG A 465 -8.13 11.65 9.80
C ARG A 465 -6.97 12.63 9.61
N GLN A 466 -5.90 12.24 8.89
CA GLN A 466 -4.85 13.18 8.52
C GLN A 466 -5.40 14.37 7.71
N GLY A 467 -6.33 14.10 6.78
CA GLY A 467 -7.02 15.14 6.02
C GLY A 467 -7.79 16.10 6.93
N GLU A 468 -8.58 15.58 7.86
CA GLU A 468 -9.32 16.38 8.84
C GLU A 468 -8.39 17.26 9.70
N LEU A 469 -7.24 16.72 10.11
CA LEU A 469 -6.22 17.47 10.84
C LEU A 469 -5.64 18.62 10.01
N LEU A 470 -5.35 18.39 8.72
CA LEU A 470 -4.85 19.43 7.83
C LEU A 470 -5.93 20.50 7.53
N ASP A 471 -7.17 20.09 7.36
CA ASP A 471 -8.31 20.99 7.15
C ASP A 471 -8.51 21.93 8.34
N SER A 472 -8.24 21.46 9.56
CA SER A 472 -8.29 22.29 10.76
C SER A 472 -7.27 23.45 10.77
N LEU A 473 -6.20 23.36 9.97
CA LEU A 473 -5.17 24.42 9.85
C LEU A 473 -5.55 25.50 8.85
N VAL A 474 -6.49 25.23 7.93
CA VAL A 474 -6.84 26.12 6.81
C VAL A 474 -7.34 27.49 7.29
N PRO A 475 -8.28 27.61 8.26
CA PRO A 475 -8.77 28.91 8.69
C PRO A 475 -7.63 29.82 9.16
N THR A 476 -6.73 29.29 10.00
CA THR A 476 -5.57 30.02 10.49
C THR A 476 -4.58 30.38 9.38
N ALA A 477 -4.32 29.48 8.42
CA ALA A 477 -3.46 29.79 7.28
C ALA A 477 -4.05 30.91 6.39
N VAL A 478 -5.37 30.91 6.19
CA VAL A 478 -6.08 31.95 5.43
C VAL A 478 -6.05 33.30 6.14
N GLU A 479 -6.29 33.34 7.45
CA GLU A 479 -6.19 34.55 8.26
C GLU A 479 -4.79 35.16 8.19
N ARG A 480 -3.75 34.32 8.20
CA ARG A 480 -2.36 34.75 8.11
C ARG A 480 -1.92 35.16 6.72
N ARG A 481 -2.70 34.90 5.66
CA ARG A 481 -2.33 35.18 4.26
C ARG A 481 -1.75 36.59 4.04
N ARG A 482 -2.24 37.60 4.77
CA ARG A 482 -1.79 39.00 4.65
C ARG A 482 -0.46 39.29 5.36
N GLN A 483 0.03 38.38 6.18
CA GLN A 483 1.31 38.49 6.87
C GLN A 483 2.47 38.12 5.91
N PRO A 484 3.70 38.60 6.16
CA PRO A 484 4.85 38.39 5.26
C PRO A 484 5.17 36.92 4.93
N ALA A 485 4.76 35.97 5.78
CA ALA A 485 4.95 34.53 5.57
C ALA A 485 3.67 33.78 5.14
N GLY A 486 2.49 34.39 5.26
CA GLY A 486 1.23 33.64 5.22
C GLY A 486 0.86 33.05 3.87
N ALA A 487 1.23 33.70 2.75
CA ALA A 487 1.00 33.13 1.43
C ALA A 487 1.74 31.80 1.23
N ARG A 488 2.99 31.71 1.73
CA ARG A 488 3.81 30.50 1.69
C ARG A 488 3.23 29.42 2.61
N GLU A 489 2.81 29.79 3.81
CA GLU A 489 2.18 28.83 4.75
C GLU A 489 0.92 28.19 4.13
N MET A 490 0.09 29.00 3.45
CA MET A 490 -1.09 28.51 2.74
C MET A 490 -0.72 27.52 1.62
N LEU A 491 0.32 27.81 0.82
CA LEU A 491 0.79 26.90 -0.23
C LEU A 491 1.32 25.59 0.35
N GLN A 492 2.04 25.63 1.47
CA GLN A 492 2.50 24.43 2.16
C GLN A 492 1.32 23.60 2.68
N VAL A 493 0.37 24.19 3.39
CA VAL A 493 -0.84 23.48 3.85
C VAL A 493 -1.59 22.86 2.67
N ARG A 494 -1.74 23.61 1.56
CA ARG A 494 -2.40 23.12 0.35
C ARG A 494 -1.66 21.94 -0.30
N ALA A 495 -0.33 21.99 -0.37
CA ALA A 495 0.47 20.89 -0.89
C ALA A 495 0.27 19.61 -0.07
N TRP A 496 0.27 19.73 1.25
CA TRP A 496 0.00 18.61 2.17
C TRP A 496 -1.43 18.08 2.03
N GLN A 497 -2.45 18.94 1.91
CA GLN A 497 -3.83 18.49 1.69
C GLN A 497 -3.98 17.68 0.40
N LEU A 498 -3.40 18.16 -0.71
CA LEU A 498 -3.49 17.48 -2.00
C LEU A 498 -2.69 16.17 -2.01
N GLN A 499 -1.55 16.12 -1.32
CA GLN A 499 -0.83 14.87 -1.08
C GLN A 499 -1.70 13.87 -0.30
N THR A 500 -2.28 14.28 0.83
CA THR A 500 -3.12 13.40 1.65
C THR A 500 -4.37 12.96 0.91
N GLN A 501 -4.99 13.82 0.09
CA GLN A 501 -6.11 13.43 -0.77
C GLN A 501 -5.71 12.35 -1.78
N ALA A 502 -4.53 12.47 -2.39
CA ALA A 502 -4.01 11.45 -3.29
C ALA A 502 -3.73 10.12 -2.56
N ASP A 503 -3.14 10.19 -1.35
CA ASP A 503 -2.90 9.03 -0.49
C ASP A 503 -4.22 8.34 -0.09
N GLN A 504 -5.28 9.09 0.22
CA GLN A 504 -6.61 8.55 0.55
C GLN A 504 -7.22 7.76 -0.60
N VAL A 505 -7.25 8.33 -1.82
CA VAL A 505 -7.80 7.64 -3.00
C VAL A 505 -7.01 6.36 -3.30
N GLU A 506 -5.68 6.42 -3.20
CA GLU A 506 -4.84 5.23 -3.38
C GLU A 506 -5.09 4.16 -2.31
N ALA A 507 -5.19 4.56 -1.04
CA ALA A 507 -5.53 3.65 0.05
C ALA A 507 -6.92 3.03 -0.14
N LYS A 508 -7.88 3.79 -0.69
CA LYS A 508 -9.21 3.26 -1.01
C LYS A 508 -9.15 2.19 -2.12
N ALA A 509 -8.32 2.38 -3.14
CA ALA A 509 -8.10 1.35 -4.17
C ALA A 509 -7.47 0.07 -3.58
N ARG A 510 -6.49 0.21 -2.67
CA ARG A 510 -5.88 -0.95 -1.96
C ARG A 510 -6.86 -1.66 -1.03
N LEU A 511 -7.74 -0.91 -0.36
CA LEU A 511 -8.83 -1.48 0.44
C LEU A 511 -9.79 -2.28 -0.43
N LEU A 512 -10.24 -1.71 -1.53
CA LEU A 512 -11.17 -2.37 -2.46
C LEU A 512 -10.59 -3.70 -3.00
N GLN A 513 -9.29 -3.72 -3.33
CA GLN A 513 -8.58 -4.95 -3.69
C GLN A 513 -8.58 -5.99 -2.55
N ALA A 514 -8.29 -5.57 -1.33
CA ALA A 514 -8.27 -6.48 -0.17
C ALA A 514 -9.66 -7.04 0.18
N GLU A 515 -10.72 -6.24 0.03
CA GLU A 515 -12.12 -6.67 0.19
C GLU A 515 -12.50 -7.74 -0.85
N PHE A 516 -12.08 -7.54 -2.11
CA PHE A 516 -12.23 -8.53 -3.18
C PHE A 516 -11.50 -9.83 -2.84
N GLU A 517 -10.21 -9.77 -2.50
CA GLU A 517 -9.40 -10.95 -2.16
C GLU A 517 -9.98 -11.73 -0.98
N LEU A 518 -10.50 -11.03 0.04
CA LEU A 518 -11.18 -11.65 1.17
C LEU A 518 -12.47 -12.37 0.73
N THR A 519 -13.26 -11.74 -0.14
CA THR A 519 -14.53 -12.30 -0.63
C THR A 519 -14.29 -13.53 -1.50
N GLU A 520 -13.35 -13.44 -2.44
CA GLU A 520 -12.94 -14.54 -3.30
C GLU A 520 -12.44 -15.73 -2.48
N ARG A 521 -11.51 -15.49 -1.55
CA ARG A 521 -10.96 -16.55 -0.69
C ARG A 521 -11.99 -17.14 0.25
N SER A 522 -13.03 -16.39 0.64
CA SER A 522 -14.13 -16.93 1.44
C SER A 522 -15.09 -17.84 0.65
N GLY A 523 -14.91 -17.94 -0.68
CA GLY A 523 -15.78 -18.74 -1.56
C GLY A 523 -17.17 -18.12 -1.76
N ARG A 524 -17.35 -16.84 -1.44
CA ARG A 524 -18.63 -16.14 -1.59
C ARG A 524 -18.81 -15.60 -3.02
N PRO A 525 -20.07 -15.45 -3.49
CA PRO A 525 -20.34 -14.87 -4.80
C PRO A 525 -19.80 -13.44 -4.91
N LEU A 526 -19.00 -13.20 -5.95
CA LEU A 526 -18.34 -11.92 -6.19
C LEU A 526 -19.28 -10.89 -6.84
N GLU A 527 -20.48 -11.30 -7.24
CA GLU A 527 -21.59 -10.45 -7.71
C GLU A 527 -22.24 -9.67 -6.57
N SER A 528 -22.12 -10.18 -5.34
CA SER A 528 -22.72 -9.59 -4.15
C SER A 528 -21.80 -8.54 -3.50
N ALA A 529 -22.31 -7.90 -2.44
CA ALA A 529 -21.52 -6.99 -1.63
C ALA A 529 -20.23 -7.67 -1.12
N TRP A 530 -19.09 -7.00 -1.27
CA TRP A 530 -17.80 -7.54 -0.85
C TRP A 530 -17.61 -7.44 0.67
N LEU A 531 -16.83 -8.35 1.21
CA LEU A 531 -16.64 -8.52 2.64
C LEU A 531 -15.72 -7.44 3.22
N VAL A 532 -16.18 -6.84 4.31
CA VAL A 532 -15.42 -5.92 5.15
C VAL A 532 -15.20 -6.57 6.53
N PRO A 533 -13.97 -6.62 7.04
CA PRO A 533 -13.67 -7.25 8.33
C PRO A 533 -14.26 -6.46 9.51
N ALA A 534 -14.80 -7.16 10.50
CA ALA A 534 -15.42 -6.59 11.70
C ALA A 534 -14.78 -7.03 13.03
N THR A 535 -14.16 -8.21 13.07
CA THR A 535 -13.39 -8.71 14.22
C THR A 535 -12.13 -7.87 14.45
N LEU A 536 -11.95 -7.39 15.68
CA LEU A 536 -10.77 -6.66 16.12
C LEU A 536 -9.54 -7.58 16.18
N PRO A 537 -8.34 -7.08 15.79
CA PRO A 537 -7.10 -7.86 15.89
C PRO A 537 -6.64 -8.01 17.34
N HIS A 538 -5.90 -9.09 17.61
CA HIS A 538 -5.21 -9.28 18.88
C HIS A 538 -4.01 -8.32 18.98
N ALA A 539 -3.90 -7.59 20.08
CA ALA A 539 -2.79 -6.66 20.33
C ALA A 539 -2.23 -6.78 21.76
N GLY A 540 -2.70 -7.77 22.52
CA GLY A 540 -2.18 -8.12 23.84
C GLY A 540 -1.10 -9.21 23.75
N PRO A 541 -0.52 -9.61 24.90
CA PRO A 541 0.37 -10.77 24.93
C PRO A 541 -0.39 -12.02 24.48
N TYR A 542 0.19 -12.79 23.58
CA TYR A 542 -0.40 -14.03 23.09
C TYR A 542 0.10 -15.22 23.92
N GLN A 543 -0.82 -16.07 24.38
CA GLN A 543 -0.47 -17.25 25.16
C GLN A 543 -0.14 -18.40 24.21
N LEU A 544 1.15 -18.68 24.01
CA LEU A 544 1.61 -19.75 23.13
C LEU A 544 1.24 -21.15 23.63
N GLN A 545 1.06 -21.32 24.94
CA GLN A 545 0.75 -22.61 25.58
C GLN A 545 1.74 -23.74 25.20
N LEU A 546 3.03 -23.43 25.08
CA LEU A 546 4.06 -24.40 24.66
C LEU A 546 4.11 -25.62 25.60
N ASP A 547 3.93 -25.42 26.91
CA ASP A 547 4.00 -26.48 27.90
C ASP A 547 2.86 -27.52 27.79
N SER A 548 1.74 -27.15 27.14
CA SER A 548 0.62 -28.06 26.90
C SER A 548 0.68 -28.75 25.53
N GLN A 549 1.68 -28.44 24.71
CA GLN A 549 1.85 -29.07 23.40
C GLN A 549 2.69 -30.35 23.48
N PRO A 550 2.52 -31.33 22.58
CA PRO A 550 3.37 -32.51 22.52
C PRO A 550 4.84 -32.12 22.36
N GLY A 551 5.74 -32.70 23.19
CA GLY A 551 7.16 -32.36 23.18
C GLY A 551 7.83 -32.56 21.81
N GLU A 552 7.40 -33.56 21.04
CA GLU A 552 7.88 -33.80 19.66
C GLU A 552 7.60 -32.61 18.73
N LEU A 553 6.43 -31.98 18.87
CA LEU A 553 6.01 -30.84 18.07
C LEU A 553 6.75 -29.56 18.47
N VAL A 554 6.85 -29.31 19.78
CA VAL A 554 7.55 -28.14 20.35
C VAL A 554 9.03 -28.14 19.98
N ASN A 555 9.66 -29.32 19.89
CA ASN A 555 11.07 -29.43 19.56
C ASN A 555 11.38 -29.22 18.07
N THR A 556 10.38 -29.18 17.19
CA THR A 556 10.60 -28.87 15.77
C THR A 556 11.14 -27.44 15.60
N TRP A 557 12.06 -27.25 14.66
CA TRP A 557 12.62 -25.93 14.36
C TRP A 557 11.52 -24.94 13.95
N ARG A 558 10.54 -25.42 13.18
CA ARG A 558 9.43 -24.62 12.66
C ARG A 558 8.58 -24.02 13.77
N VAL A 559 8.15 -24.82 14.75
CA VAL A 559 7.30 -24.32 15.85
C VAL A 559 8.08 -23.36 16.74
N ARG A 560 9.35 -23.64 17.05
CA ARG A 560 10.22 -22.71 17.79
C ARG A 560 10.42 -21.39 17.06
N GLY A 561 10.67 -21.43 15.76
CA GLY A 561 10.81 -20.23 14.93
C GLY A 561 9.54 -19.39 14.91
N LEU A 562 8.37 -20.03 14.77
CA LEU A 562 7.07 -19.34 14.82
C LEU A 562 6.79 -18.74 16.21
N ALA A 563 7.04 -19.48 17.28
CA ALA A 563 6.88 -18.99 18.66
C ALA A 563 7.78 -17.77 18.95
N ALA A 564 9.05 -17.82 18.50
CA ALA A 564 9.97 -16.70 18.62
C ALA A 564 9.51 -15.49 17.78
N GLY A 565 9.00 -15.73 16.57
CA GLY A 565 8.43 -14.70 15.70
C GLY A 565 7.25 -13.97 16.32
N VAL A 566 6.30 -14.70 16.93
CA VAL A 566 5.15 -14.11 17.64
C VAL A 566 5.61 -13.16 18.75
N SER A 567 6.61 -13.55 19.54
CA SER A 567 7.16 -12.70 20.60
C SER A 567 7.84 -11.45 20.05
N ALA A 568 8.68 -11.60 19.01
CA ALA A 568 9.38 -10.48 18.38
C ALA A 568 8.40 -9.46 17.75
N ASP A 569 7.34 -9.96 17.09
CA ASP A 569 6.30 -9.12 16.51
C ASP A 569 5.51 -8.37 17.59
N TYR A 570 5.23 -9.01 18.73
CA TYR A 570 4.57 -8.35 19.87
C TYR A 570 5.40 -7.20 20.45
N GLU A 571 6.72 -7.38 20.60
CA GLU A 571 7.63 -6.30 21.02
C GLU A 571 7.64 -5.13 20.03
N SER A 572 7.57 -5.42 18.72
CA SER A 572 7.44 -4.41 17.68
C SER A 572 6.14 -3.60 17.84
N VAL A 573 5.01 -4.28 18.05
CA VAL A 573 3.70 -3.65 18.30
C VAL A 573 3.75 -2.73 19.52
N GLN A 574 4.37 -3.15 20.63
CA GLN A 574 4.50 -2.32 21.84
C GLN A 574 5.36 -1.06 21.63
N ARG A 575 6.49 -1.19 20.91
CA ARG A 575 7.36 -0.05 20.58
C ARG A 575 6.63 0.97 19.70
N LEU A 576 5.96 0.49 18.65
CA LEU A 576 5.21 1.34 17.73
C LEU A 576 3.99 1.99 18.41
N ALA A 577 3.30 1.27 19.30
CA ALA A 577 2.23 1.85 20.11
C ALA A 577 2.73 3.06 20.94
N THR A 578 3.92 2.93 21.53
CA THR A 578 4.55 4.05 22.26
C THR A 578 4.90 5.20 21.31
N ALA A 579 5.48 4.91 20.15
CA ALA A 579 5.81 5.92 19.15
C ALA A 579 4.57 6.70 18.66
N VAL A 580 3.44 6.03 18.48
CA VAL A 580 2.16 6.66 18.10
C VAL A 580 1.68 7.65 19.17
N VAL A 581 1.65 7.24 20.45
CA VAL A 581 1.20 8.12 21.54
C VAL A 581 2.12 9.33 21.67
N THR A 582 3.44 9.14 21.62
CA THR A 582 4.41 10.25 21.68
C THR A 582 4.26 11.20 20.49
N ALA A 583 4.07 10.66 19.28
CA ALA A 583 3.86 11.48 18.09
C ALA A 583 2.53 12.25 18.12
N ASP A 584 1.46 11.66 18.68
CA ASP A 584 0.18 12.34 18.85
C ASP A 584 0.27 13.52 19.82
N LEU A 585 0.99 13.36 20.95
CA LEU A 585 1.24 14.45 21.89
C LEU A 585 2.03 15.59 21.23
N ALA A 586 3.11 15.27 20.52
CA ALA A 586 3.91 16.26 19.80
C ALA A 586 3.10 16.98 18.70
N ARG A 587 2.25 16.25 17.99
CA ARG A 587 1.30 16.81 17.01
C ARG A 587 0.33 17.77 17.69
N ALA A 588 -0.29 17.37 18.80
CA ALA A 588 -1.26 18.19 19.51
C ALA A 588 -0.63 19.50 20.02
N GLU A 589 0.57 19.41 20.59
CA GLU A 589 1.37 20.56 21.03
C GLU A 589 1.69 21.51 19.86
N ALA A 590 2.25 20.97 18.77
CA ALA A 590 2.60 21.76 17.59
C ALA A 590 1.37 22.42 16.95
N THR A 591 0.24 21.71 16.91
CA THR A 591 -1.03 22.24 16.40
C THR A 591 -1.52 23.38 17.29
N ALA A 592 -1.56 23.19 18.59
CA ALA A 592 -2.00 24.21 19.54
C ALA A 592 -1.09 25.46 19.49
N ALA A 593 0.22 25.28 19.39
CA ALA A 593 1.18 26.37 19.22
C ALA A 593 0.94 27.12 17.90
N TYR A 594 0.73 26.40 16.80
CA TYR A 594 0.45 27.01 15.51
C TYR A 594 -0.86 27.80 15.56
N LEU A 595 -1.95 27.25 16.08
CA LEU A 595 -3.25 27.95 16.17
C LEU A 595 -3.17 29.22 17.04
N ARG A 596 -2.38 29.22 18.11
CA ARG A 596 -2.13 30.41 18.96
C ARG A 596 -1.20 31.46 18.33
N GLY A 597 -0.55 31.15 17.21
CA GLY A 597 0.40 32.04 16.55
C GLY A 597 1.81 32.05 17.13
N SER A 598 2.11 31.16 18.07
CA SER A 598 3.47 30.98 18.60
C SER A 598 4.27 29.90 17.85
N GLY A 599 3.59 29.04 17.07
CA GLY A 599 4.19 27.94 16.32
C GLY A 599 4.34 28.23 14.83
N ARG A 600 5.24 27.49 14.17
CA ARG A 600 5.48 27.55 12.73
C ARG A 600 4.70 26.46 11.99
N VAL A 601 4.29 26.72 10.74
CA VAL A 601 3.52 25.76 9.93
C VAL A 601 4.31 24.47 9.67
N GLU A 602 5.63 24.55 9.51
CA GLU A 602 6.49 23.40 9.23
C GLU A 602 6.51 22.42 10.40
N ALA A 603 6.50 22.94 11.63
CA ALA A 603 6.50 22.12 12.83
C ALA A 603 5.21 21.31 12.96
N VAL A 604 4.04 21.94 12.73
CA VAL A 604 2.76 21.22 12.78
C VAL A 604 2.62 20.23 11.62
N LEU A 605 3.01 20.59 10.40
CA LEU A 605 2.97 19.67 9.25
C LEU A 605 3.88 18.46 9.47
N SER A 606 5.11 18.68 9.95
CA SER A 606 6.04 17.59 10.29
C SER A 606 5.53 16.70 11.42
N ALA A 607 4.84 17.28 12.41
CA ALA A 607 4.29 16.50 13.52
C ALA A 607 3.07 15.68 13.09
N ILE A 608 2.20 16.22 12.23
CA ILE A 608 1.08 15.47 11.61
C ILE A 608 1.64 14.32 10.77
N ASP A 609 2.65 14.55 9.94
CA ASP A 609 3.29 13.50 9.15
C ASP A 609 3.88 12.39 10.02
N SER A 610 4.64 12.75 11.05
CA SER A 610 5.24 11.81 11.98
C SER A 610 4.16 10.95 12.66
N TYR A 611 3.10 11.58 13.18
CA TYR A 611 1.96 10.87 13.77
C TYR A 611 1.32 9.87 12.78
N THR A 612 1.05 10.30 11.55
CA THR A 612 0.46 9.42 10.53
C THR A 612 1.39 8.26 10.19
N ARG A 613 2.69 8.50 9.96
CA ARG A 613 3.65 7.43 9.65
C ARG A 613 3.78 6.41 10.77
N GLN A 614 3.86 6.85 12.02
CA GLN A 614 3.88 5.93 13.16
C GLN A 614 2.57 5.14 13.27
N THR A 615 1.44 5.77 12.98
CA THR A 615 0.12 5.10 12.99
C THR A 615 0.05 4.02 11.91
N LEU A 616 0.44 4.32 10.67
CA LEU A 616 0.45 3.35 9.59
C LEU A 616 1.39 2.17 9.87
N ALA A 617 2.59 2.45 10.41
CA ALA A 617 3.55 1.40 10.80
C ALA A 617 3.01 0.52 11.94
N PHE A 618 2.33 1.10 12.93
CA PHE A 618 1.66 0.35 13.99
C PHE A 618 0.57 -0.58 13.44
N LEU A 619 -0.24 -0.12 12.49
CA LEU A 619 -1.27 -0.96 11.83
C LEU A 619 -0.64 -2.14 11.08
N ASP A 620 0.43 -1.92 10.33
CA ASP A 620 1.14 -3.01 9.65
C ASP A 620 1.73 -4.03 10.65
N ALA A 621 2.31 -3.56 11.76
CA ALA A 621 2.85 -4.43 12.80
C ALA A 621 1.76 -5.26 13.51
N VAL A 622 0.59 -4.68 13.78
CA VAL A 622 -0.55 -5.41 14.35
C VAL A 622 -1.04 -6.49 13.38
N ALA A 623 -1.13 -6.18 12.08
CA ALA A 623 -1.51 -7.17 11.07
C ALA A 623 -0.47 -8.31 10.96
N GLN A 624 0.83 -8.00 10.95
CA GLN A 624 1.91 -8.99 10.97
C GLN A 624 1.84 -9.89 12.21
N TYR A 625 1.67 -9.30 13.39
CA TYR A 625 1.52 -10.05 14.64
C TYR A 625 0.36 -11.05 14.60
N ASN A 626 -0.80 -10.64 14.06
CA ASN A 626 -1.96 -11.54 13.92
C ASN A 626 -1.74 -12.63 12.87
N GLN A 627 -0.98 -12.35 11.81
CA GLN A 627 -0.57 -13.38 10.86
C GLN A 627 0.44 -14.37 11.48
N ALA A 628 1.37 -13.89 12.32
CA ALA A 628 2.30 -14.74 13.05
C ALA A 628 1.56 -15.65 14.04
N ILE A 629 0.59 -15.11 14.79
CA ILE A 629 -0.32 -15.89 15.64
C ILE A 629 -1.04 -16.96 14.82
N ALA A 630 -1.58 -16.61 13.65
CA ALA A 630 -2.27 -17.57 12.80
C ALA A 630 -1.35 -18.68 12.28
N ASN A 631 -0.14 -18.34 11.85
CA ASN A 631 0.85 -19.31 11.40
C ASN A 631 1.28 -20.25 12.53
N TYR A 632 1.45 -19.73 13.75
CA TYR A 632 1.74 -20.52 14.94
C TYR A 632 0.56 -21.45 15.28
N ALA A 633 -0.64 -20.89 15.43
CA ALA A 633 -1.84 -21.65 15.79
C ALA A 633 -2.09 -22.80 14.81
N LEU A 634 -2.03 -22.55 13.50
CA LEU A 634 -2.19 -23.59 12.47
C LEU A 634 -1.07 -24.64 12.46
N ALA A 635 0.10 -24.35 13.03
CA ALA A 635 1.19 -25.31 13.16
C ALA A 635 1.04 -26.21 14.39
N VAL A 636 0.34 -25.74 15.43
CA VAL A 636 0.18 -26.49 16.70
C VAL A 636 -1.17 -27.19 16.85
N VAL A 637 -2.20 -26.76 16.13
CA VAL A 637 -3.52 -27.41 16.16
C VAL A 637 -3.67 -28.47 15.05
N PRO A 638 -4.50 -29.50 15.27
CA PRO A 638 -4.83 -30.46 14.21
C PRO A 638 -5.47 -29.78 13.00
N PRO A 639 -5.18 -30.20 11.75
CA PRO A 639 -5.77 -29.62 10.55
C PRO A 639 -7.30 -29.78 10.49
N THR A 640 -7.85 -30.75 11.22
CA THR A 640 -9.28 -31.05 11.34
C THR A 640 -10.01 -30.22 12.39
N ILE A 641 -9.33 -29.32 13.12
CA ILE A 641 -9.94 -28.49 14.16
C ILE A 641 -11.18 -27.75 13.62
N ALA A 642 -12.25 -27.62 14.41
CA ALA A 642 -13.42 -26.86 14.00
C ALA A 642 -13.10 -25.36 13.91
N GLY A 643 -13.78 -24.62 13.02
CA GLY A 643 -13.56 -23.19 12.83
C GLY A 643 -13.69 -22.36 14.12
N ASP A 644 -14.70 -22.66 14.94
CA ASP A 644 -14.91 -21.98 16.23
C ASP A 644 -13.82 -22.28 17.25
N GLN A 645 -13.29 -23.51 17.24
CA GLN A 645 -12.19 -23.89 18.11
C GLN A 645 -10.88 -23.21 17.68
N LEU A 646 -10.64 -23.11 16.36
CA LEU A 646 -9.53 -22.34 15.82
C LEU A 646 -9.66 -20.85 16.14
N LEU A 647 -10.86 -20.26 16.07
CA LEU A 647 -11.04 -18.85 16.42
C LEU A 647 -10.61 -18.56 17.86
N ARG A 648 -10.94 -19.44 18.81
CA ARG A 648 -10.53 -19.30 20.22
C ARG A 648 -9.02 -19.35 20.42
N THR A 649 -8.28 -20.00 19.51
CA THR A 649 -6.82 -19.98 19.56
C THR A 649 -6.24 -18.74 18.87
N LEU A 650 -6.96 -18.09 17.95
CA LEU A 650 -6.49 -16.91 17.23
C LEU A 650 -6.77 -15.59 17.96
N VAL A 651 -7.92 -15.51 18.62
CA VAL A 651 -8.40 -14.30 19.30
C VAL A 651 -8.71 -14.67 20.74
N VAL A 652 -8.15 -13.93 21.69
CA VAL A 652 -8.55 -14.05 23.09
C VAL A 652 -9.96 -13.47 23.21
N VAL A 653 -10.97 -14.34 23.10
CA VAL A 653 -12.36 -14.01 23.44
C VAL A 653 -12.34 -13.68 24.93
N ARG A 654 -12.68 -12.43 25.27
CA ARG A 654 -12.87 -12.02 26.66
C ARG A 654 -14.05 -12.74 27.29
#